data_AF-A0A812PKL6-F1
#
_entry.id   AF-A0A812PKL6-F1
#
_cell.length_a   1.000
_cell.length_b   1.000
_cell.length_c   1.000
_cell.angle_alpha   90.00
_cell.angle_beta   90.00
_cell.angle_gamma   90.00
#
_symmetry.space_group_name_H-M   'P 1'
#
loop_
_entity.id
_entity.type
_entity.pdbx_description
1 polymer ?
#
loop_
_entity_poly.entity_id
_entity_poly.type
_entity_poly.pdbx_seq_one_letter_code
_entity_poly.pdbx_strand_id
1 'polypeptide(L)'
;MLLGHSCALGAVTLNLASSCFDNIATQQEITTEVARLSQAAEEEVLEEHRDWLGKEGEIYHSALALHSRSPEFQSRVADLDAEHRKGMINAFTGAWQQSPAELKFHMKGMNRFTSLITCVLIANCRDKATCLAGLSDGTIGILPMKAEMGSGSSGQVLPLVRHTAGVVAMALDETEQHLFSASSDKAIMVFDLRRQMIQCEVSAPSPPTHMIHCQVLGFHVKSQLQAMRHSLFVALLVLLTASATVVEVDGPIPILKGSEGQCFSAAVAAGPTRQLAWYNQGIAAAELWQESQELEGTGQQLLETAIAAFRKILELDTSQRSELRYLGTIAAGRLLVSAAERSDDLGTSHCDTLLVEATKHFEEAHRLVREWGHDDLGDAWGDWGKALALQMQRYISSIPEGSSNLNWSDLLGKISTLCNQAAEKFQAATQALGEGEDDEMEDRNTSDLDWMVWHIEHLSAFVSIAARGVREAPGAEWLEWLRCGILAFQEAVRLAFAVVDLANSADWQHKALQGDVFASGYHLLCAVRPKHQLLAEAPETWRSGLFGSQGMLMPSPPISGESAPAQTHPQPVEVTEADLVRLAEEAYGRALAAPGVDKGEVGLSCGELGLSLARRALADGQDPTSALQGAATSLQLAARFGTREEKATAWYNLACAAALAERPSKASEALRACLELVSPASRKDWLREASEDQDLKHLVSSPDWSRTTGGYGHLQVYI
;
A
#
# COMPACT_ATOMS: atom_id res chain seq x y z
N MET A 1 31.56 36.03 -10.13
CA MET A 1 32.88 35.69 -10.70
C MET A 1 33.39 34.31 -10.26
N LEU A 2 32.48 33.36 -9.97
CA LEU A 2 32.78 31.96 -9.59
C LEU A 2 31.81 30.97 -10.29
N LEU A 3 31.30 31.35 -11.46
CA LEU A 3 30.42 30.52 -12.30
C LEU A 3 30.91 30.47 -13.77
N GLY A 4 32.19 30.78 -14.00
CA GLY A 4 32.75 30.93 -15.35
C GLY A 4 33.91 30.00 -15.70
N HIS A 5 34.22 28.99 -14.89
CA HIS A 5 35.38 28.10 -15.15
C HIS A 5 35.02 26.63 -15.39
N SER A 6 33.78 26.20 -15.16
CA SER A 6 33.37 24.81 -15.44
C SER A 6 33.00 24.55 -16.92
N CYS A 7 32.82 25.58 -17.75
CA CYS A 7 32.47 25.43 -19.17
C CYS A 7 33.69 25.36 -20.11
N ALA A 8 34.91 25.57 -19.61
CA ALA A 8 36.12 25.55 -20.44
C ALA A 8 36.74 24.14 -20.55
N LEU A 9 36.60 23.28 -19.53
CA LEU A 9 37.13 21.91 -19.57
C LEU A 9 36.40 21.02 -20.59
N GLY A 10 35.07 21.13 -20.71
CA GLY A 10 34.31 20.31 -21.65
C GLY A 10 34.61 20.58 -23.13
N ALA A 11 35.04 21.79 -23.49
CA ALA A 11 35.28 22.18 -24.88
C ALA A 11 36.65 21.73 -25.43
N VAL A 12 37.62 21.43 -24.56
CA VAL A 12 38.97 21.01 -24.96
C VAL A 12 39.04 19.48 -25.10
N THR A 13 38.35 18.71 -24.26
CA THR A 13 38.27 17.24 -24.37
C THR A 13 37.44 16.79 -25.60
N LEU A 14 36.42 17.55 -25.97
CA LEU A 14 35.55 17.25 -27.14
C LEU A 14 36.24 17.49 -28.50
N ASN A 15 37.18 18.45 -28.58
CA ASN A 15 37.92 18.69 -29.82
C ASN A 15 39.03 17.67 -30.07
N LEU A 16 39.58 17.03 -29.03
CA LEU A 16 40.57 15.96 -29.17
C LEU A 16 39.94 14.60 -29.49
N ALA A 17 38.74 14.31 -28.97
CA ALA A 17 38.03 13.07 -29.26
C ALA A 17 37.52 13.00 -30.72
N SER A 18 37.01 14.12 -31.27
CA SER A 18 36.45 14.13 -32.62
C SER A 18 37.47 13.87 -33.74
N SER A 19 38.77 14.11 -33.55
CA SER A 19 39.78 13.87 -34.59
C SER A 19 40.45 12.50 -34.53
N CYS A 20 40.30 11.77 -33.43
CA CYS A 20 40.98 10.49 -33.21
C CYS A 20 40.16 9.26 -33.64
N PHE A 21 38.83 9.37 -33.69
CA PHE A 21 37.96 8.21 -33.94
C PHE A 21 37.69 7.88 -35.42
N ASP A 22 38.04 8.77 -36.35
CA ASP A 22 37.74 8.58 -37.79
C ASP A 22 38.61 7.49 -38.48
N ASN A 23 39.58 6.88 -37.79
CA ASN A 23 40.48 5.87 -38.39
C ASN A 23 40.78 4.63 -37.52
N ILE A 24 39.99 4.35 -36.48
CA ILE A 24 40.22 3.18 -35.60
C ILE A 24 39.35 2.00 -36.07
N ALA A 25 39.99 0.94 -36.59
CA ALA A 25 39.28 -0.14 -37.28
C ALA A 25 39.02 -1.38 -36.40
N THR A 26 39.62 -1.49 -35.20
CA THR A 26 39.49 -2.70 -34.36
C THR A 26 39.20 -2.40 -32.89
N GLN A 27 38.44 -3.31 -32.25
CA GLN A 27 38.06 -3.25 -30.83
C GLN A 27 39.26 -3.16 -29.87
N GLN A 28 40.39 -3.75 -30.26
CA GLN A 28 41.62 -3.74 -29.48
C GLN A 28 42.30 -2.35 -29.50
N GLU A 29 42.24 -1.64 -30.63
CA GLU A 29 42.75 -0.28 -30.76
C GLU A 29 41.89 0.71 -29.95
N ILE A 30 40.57 0.54 -29.93
CA ILE A 30 39.66 1.33 -29.08
C ILE A 30 39.98 1.12 -27.60
N THR A 31 40.15 -0.14 -27.18
CA THR A 31 40.49 -0.46 -25.79
C THR A 31 41.84 0.14 -25.37
N THR A 32 42.81 0.12 -26.28
CA THR A 32 44.16 0.69 -26.06
C THR A 32 44.10 2.21 -25.98
N GLU A 33 43.30 2.86 -26.84
CA GLU A 33 43.20 4.32 -26.87
C GLU A 33 42.39 4.88 -25.69
N VAL A 34 41.35 4.17 -25.24
CA VAL A 34 40.62 4.50 -24.01
C VAL A 34 41.52 4.39 -22.78
N ALA A 35 42.35 3.34 -22.70
CA ALA A 35 43.34 3.20 -21.63
C ALA A 35 44.36 4.35 -21.66
N ARG A 36 44.83 4.74 -22.85
CA ARG A 36 45.77 5.86 -23.03
C ARG A 36 45.17 7.21 -22.62
N LEU A 37 43.91 7.46 -22.97
CA LEU A 37 43.20 8.70 -22.64
C LEU A 37 42.85 8.78 -21.15
N SER A 38 42.48 7.67 -20.51
CA SER A 38 42.30 7.63 -19.05
C SER A 38 43.60 7.95 -18.34
N GLN A 39 44.72 7.36 -18.78
CA GLN A 39 46.03 7.60 -18.20
C GLN A 39 46.50 9.05 -18.38
N ALA A 40 46.22 9.68 -19.52
CA ALA A 40 46.54 11.09 -19.78
C ALA A 40 45.70 12.06 -18.94
N ALA A 41 44.39 11.81 -18.81
CA ALA A 41 43.51 12.61 -17.96
C ALA A 41 43.91 12.50 -16.47
N GLU A 42 44.39 11.33 -16.04
CA GLU A 42 44.87 11.10 -14.69
C GLU A 42 46.23 11.78 -14.42
N GLU A 43 47.15 11.81 -15.40
CA GLU A 43 48.39 12.59 -15.32
C GLU A 43 48.13 14.10 -15.22
N GLU A 44 47.16 14.61 -15.99
CA GLU A 44 46.76 16.02 -15.97
C GLU A 44 46.17 16.43 -14.60
N VAL A 45 45.31 15.59 -14.02
CA VAL A 45 44.78 15.78 -12.65
C VAL A 45 45.89 15.77 -11.60
N LEU A 46 46.93 14.93 -11.77
CA LEU A 46 48.09 14.86 -10.88
C LEU A 46 49.03 16.07 -11.00
N GLU A 47 49.16 16.67 -12.19
CA GLU A 47 49.92 17.90 -12.40
C GLU A 47 49.18 19.14 -11.89
N GLU A 48 47.87 19.24 -12.13
CA GLU A 48 47.06 20.42 -11.79
C GLU A 48 46.72 20.50 -10.29
N HIS A 49 46.67 19.35 -9.60
CA HIS A 49 46.38 19.27 -8.16
C HIS A 49 47.55 18.71 -7.34
N ARG A 50 48.78 19.08 -7.72
CA ARG A 50 50.02 18.66 -7.04
C ARG A 50 50.03 18.96 -5.53
N ASP A 51 49.28 19.98 -5.12
CA ASP A 51 49.15 20.45 -3.74
C ASP A 51 48.33 19.49 -2.85
N TRP A 52 47.53 18.61 -3.47
CA TRP A 52 46.75 17.58 -2.78
C TRP A 52 47.60 16.37 -2.37
N LEU A 53 48.84 16.29 -2.85
CA LEU A 53 49.85 15.26 -2.48
C LEU A 53 50.53 15.57 -1.13
N GLY A 54 49.84 16.23 -0.20
CA GLY A 54 50.25 16.37 1.18
C GLY A 54 50.41 15.00 1.85
N LYS A 55 51.35 14.89 2.81
CA LYS A 55 51.93 13.64 3.33
C LYS A 55 50.99 12.62 4.01
N GLU A 56 49.68 12.83 4.04
CA GLU A 56 48.75 11.98 4.80
C GLU A 56 47.38 11.81 4.10
N GLY A 57 47.37 11.35 2.84
CA GLY A 57 46.12 11.07 2.11
C GLY A 57 46.16 9.77 1.32
N GLU A 58 45.02 9.09 1.25
CA GLU A 58 44.77 7.84 0.51
C GLU A 58 45.17 7.92 -0.98
N ILE A 59 45.18 9.13 -1.55
CA ILE A 59 45.63 9.43 -2.91
C ILE A 59 47.12 9.10 -3.11
N TYR A 60 47.96 9.27 -2.08
CA TYR A 60 49.38 8.93 -2.13
C TYR A 60 49.59 7.41 -2.29
N HIS A 61 48.74 6.59 -1.64
CA HIS A 61 48.83 5.13 -1.69
C HIS A 61 48.25 4.53 -2.97
N SER A 62 47.17 5.12 -3.51
CA SER A 62 46.65 4.78 -4.83
C SER A 62 47.66 5.12 -5.93
N ALA A 63 48.31 6.28 -5.86
CA ALA A 63 49.37 6.68 -6.79
C ALA A 63 50.61 5.75 -6.69
N LEU A 64 50.99 5.32 -5.48
CA LEU A 64 52.11 4.38 -5.28
C LEU A 64 51.78 2.96 -5.78
N ALA A 65 50.54 2.49 -5.56
CA ALA A 65 50.05 1.20 -6.05
C ALA A 65 49.98 1.20 -7.59
N LEU A 66 49.55 2.31 -8.20
CA LEU A 66 49.59 2.53 -9.65
C LEU A 66 51.02 2.55 -10.19
N HIS A 67 51.93 3.30 -9.58
CA HIS A 67 53.33 3.37 -10.01
C HIS A 67 54.03 1.99 -9.91
N SER A 68 53.67 1.17 -8.93
CA SER A 68 54.19 -0.21 -8.77
C SER A 68 53.71 -1.21 -9.83
N ARG A 69 52.61 -0.88 -10.53
CA ARG A 69 52.03 -1.68 -11.63
C ARG A 69 52.49 -1.20 -13.00
N SER A 70 53.23 -0.10 -13.08
CA SER A 70 53.75 0.39 -14.36
C SER A 70 54.77 -0.59 -14.94
N PRO A 71 54.69 -0.94 -16.24
CA PRO A 71 55.63 -1.86 -16.88
C PRO A 71 57.09 -1.38 -16.78
N GLU A 72 57.32 -0.06 -16.81
CA GLU A 72 58.64 0.54 -16.66
C GLU A 72 59.19 0.39 -15.24
N PHE A 73 58.35 0.54 -14.21
CA PHE A 73 58.75 0.30 -12.83
C PHE A 73 59.03 -1.18 -12.58
N GLN A 74 58.20 -2.09 -13.11
CA GLN A 74 58.43 -3.54 -13.00
C GLN A 74 59.70 -4.00 -13.73
N SER A 75 59.98 -3.44 -14.90
CA SER A 75 61.24 -3.66 -15.63
C SER A 75 62.45 -3.19 -14.81
N ARG A 76 62.39 -1.99 -14.23
CA ARG A 76 63.46 -1.44 -13.38
C ARG A 76 63.68 -2.23 -12.08
N VAL A 77 62.63 -2.81 -11.49
CA VAL A 77 62.73 -3.66 -10.28
C VAL A 77 63.34 -5.04 -10.61
N ALA A 78 63.14 -5.55 -11.81
CA ALA A 78 63.78 -6.78 -12.28
C ALA A 78 65.31 -6.64 -12.39
N ASP A 79 65.78 -5.46 -12.79
CA ASP A 79 67.20 -5.11 -13.00
C ASP A 79 67.99 -4.78 -11.70
N LEU A 80 67.31 -4.63 -10.55
CA LEU A 80 67.99 -4.37 -9.27
C LEU A 80 68.81 -5.59 -8.83
N ASP A 81 70.03 -5.39 -8.35
CA ASP A 81 70.79 -6.49 -7.73
C ASP A 81 70.18 -6.90 -6.37
N ALA A 82 70.67 -8.01 -5.82
CA ALA A 82 70.15 -8.58 -4.58
C ALA A 82 70.34 -7.63 -3.37
N GLU A 83 71.37 -6.79 -3.36
CA GLU A 83 71.60 -5.82 -2.29
C GLU A 83 70.63 -4.64 -2.38
N HIS A 84 70.38 -4.12 -3.58
CA HIS A 84 69.41 -3.06 -3.81
C HIS A 84 67.98 -3.52 -3.54
N ARG A 85 67.62 -4.76 -3.91
CA ARG A 85 66.33 -5.36 -3.53
C ARG A 85 66.18 -5.47 -2.01
N LYS A 86 67.24 -5.89 -1.31
CA LYS A 86 67.27 -5.95 0.15
C LYS A 86 67.16 -4.56 0.79
N GLY A 87 67.79 -3.54 0.21
CA GLY A 87 67.67 -2.14 0.62
C GLY A 87 66.25 -1.60 0.45
N MET A 88 65.61 -1.90 -0.68
CA MET A 88 64.22 -1.52 -0.95
C MET A 88 63.26 -2.22 0.02
N ILE A 89 63.44 -3.52 0.26
CA ILE A 89 62.66 -4.28 1.25
C ILE A 89 62.86 -3.67 2.65
N ASN A 90 64.08 -3.36 3.06
CA ASN A 90 64.35 -2.76 4.37
C ASN A 90 63.75 -1.35 4.50
N ALA A 91 63.77 -0.53 3.44
CA ALA A 91 63.13 0.79 3.43
C ALA A 91 61.61 0.68 3.50
N PHE A 92 61.01 -0.26 2.77
CA PHE A 92 59.58 -0.58 2.86
C PHE A 92 59.20 -1.11 4.25
N THR A 93 60.04 -1.97 4.82
CA THR A 93 59.84 -2.55 6.16
C THR A 93 60.02 -1.50 7.26
N GLY A 94 60.91 -0.53 7.06
CA GLY A 94 61.12 0.61 7.97
C GLY A 94 59.96 1.61 7.92
N ALA A 95 59.49 1.98 6.72
CA ALA A 95 58.29 2.80 6.54
C ALA A 95 57.03 2.09 7.09
N TRP A 96 56.95 0.77 6.93
CA TRP A 96 55.93 -0.10 7.51
C TRP A 96 55.95 -0.13 9.04
N GLN A 97 57.12 -0.17 9.68
CA GLN A 97 57.22 -0.08 11.13
C GLN A 97 56.76 1.29 11.67
N GLN A 98 56.81 2.33 10.84
CA GLN A 98 56.39 3.69 11.19
C GLN A 98 54.92 4.00 10.84
N SER A 99 54.21 3.12 10.11
CA SER A 99 52.80 3.33 9.76
C SER A 99 51.88 3.28 11.00
N PRO A 100 50.74 4.01 11.00
CA PRO A 100 49.76 3.99 12.08
C PRO A 100 49.28 2.57 12.41
N ALA A 101 48.95 2.32 13.69
CA ALA A 101 48.52 0.99 14.15
C ALA A 101 47.24 0.50 13.44
N GLU A 102 46.38 1.43 13.01
CA GLU A 102 45.16 1.17 12.24
C GLU A 102 45.46 0.61 10.84
N LEU A 103 46.52 1.05 10.16
CA LEU A 103 46.87 0.52 8.82
C LEU A 103 47.55 -0.86 8.89
N LYS A 104 48.33 -1.10 9.96
CA LYS A 104 48.93 -2.41 10.26
C LYS A 104 47.88 -3.47 10.59
N PHE A 105 46.72 -3.06 11.10
CA PHE A 105 45.57 -3.90 11.44
C PHE A 105 44.90 -4.50 10.20
N HIS A 106 44.78 -3.74 9.10
CA HIS A 106 44.07 -4.18 7.89
C HIS A 106 44.74 -5.35 7.15
N MET A 107 46.06 -5.34 6.92
CA MET A 107 46.69 -6.38 6.09
C MET A 107 47.02 -7.69 6.81
N LYS A 108 47.27 -7.68 8.13
CA LYS A 108 47.55 -8.92 8.90
C LYS A 108 46.31 -9.80 9.06
N GLY A 109 45.12 -9.22 9.12
CA GLY A 109 43.84 -9.95 9.12
C GLY A 109 43.50 -10.56 7.76
N MET A 110 43.78 -9.83 6.67
CA MET A 110 43.54 -10.26 5.28
C MET A 110 44.48 -11.39 4.82
N ASN A 111 45.68 -11.51 5.42
CA ASN A 111 46.63 -12.61 5.19
C ASN A 111 46.16 -13.98 5.70
N ARG A 112 44.92 -14.09 6.22
CA ARG A 112 44.33 -15.37 6.66
C ARG A 112 43.58 -16.10 5.56
N PHE A 113 43.29 -15.42 4.45
CA PHE A 113 42.71 -16.06 3.28
C PHE A 113 43.82 -16.76 2.48
N THR A 114 43.60 -18.01 2.13
CA THR A 114 44.55 -18.80 1.31
C THR A 114 44.49 -18.45 -0.18
N SER A 115 43.51 -17.63 -0.56
CA SER A 115 43.17 -17.28 -1.94
C SER A 115 43.32 -15.78 -2.18
N LEU A 116 43.53 -15.38 -3.44
CA LEU A 116 43.71 -13.97 -3.80
C LEU A 116 42.40 -13.21 -3.58
N ILE A 117 42.47 -12.05 -2.92
CA ILE A 117 41.31 -11.17 -2.74
C ILE A 117 41.12 -10.38 -4.04
N THR A 118 39.93 -10.49 -4.61
CA THR A 118 39.57 -9.90 -5.91
C THR A 118 38.73 -8.63 -5.75
N CYS A 119 37.87 -8.57 -4.74
CA CYS A 119 37.08 -7.39 -4.38
C CYS A 119 36.84 -7.31 -2.86
N VAL A 120 36.62 -6.10 -2.35
CA VAL A 120 36.42 -5.85 -0.91
C VAL A 120 35.25 -4.88 -0.73
N LEU A 121 34.46 -5.10 0.32
CA LEU A 121 33.33 -4.26 0.67
C LEU A 121 33.27 -4.09 2.20
N ILE A 122 32.90 -2.90 2.70
CA ILE A 122 32.70 -2.64 4.13
C ILE A 122 31.19 -2.56 4.41
N ALA A 123 30.74 -3.30 5.41
CA ALA A 123 29.34 -3.45 5.81
C ALA A 123 29.20 -3.23 7.32
N ASN A 124 28.09 -2.67 7.80
CA ASN A 124 27.75 -2.63 9.21
C ASN A 124 26.75 -3.74 9.59
N CYS A 125 27.20 -5.00 9.48
CA CYS A 125 26.38 -6.16 9.83
C CYS A 125 26.14 -6.26 11.35
N ARG A 126 24.87 -6.20 11.80
CA ARG A 126 24.48 -6.37 13.22
C ARG A 126 25.23 -5.43 14.18
N ASP A 127 25.27 -4.14 13.84
CA ASP A 127 25.95 -3.07 14.58
C ASP A 127 27.48 -3.25 14.69
N LYS A 128 28.07 -4.09 13.83
CA LYS A 128 29.52 -4.30 13.77
C LYS A 128 30.01 -4.05 12.36
N ALA A 129 30.89 -3.04 12.25
CA ALA A 129 31.69 -2.82 11.05
C ALA A 129 32.45 -4.12 10.70
N THR A 130 32.20 -4.62 9.50
CA THR A 130 32.62 -5.91 8.98
C THR A 130 33.15 -5.71 7.57
N CYS A 131 34.31 -6.29 7.29
CA CYS A 131 34.92 -6.31 5.96
C CYS A 131 34.54 -7.62 5.27
N LEU A 132 33.88 -7.51 4.12
CA LEU A 132 33.56 -8.61 3.22
C LEU A 132 34.64 -8.65 2.11
N ALA A 133 35.18 -9.82 1.82
CA ALA A 133 36.23 -10.01 0.82
C ALA A 133 35.84 -11.11 -0.16
N GLY A 134 35.63 -10.76 -1.43
CA GLY A 134 35.47 -11.72 -2.51
C GLY A 134 36.82 -12.32 -2.87
N LEU A 135 36.88 -13.64 -3.01
CA LEU A 135 38.12 -14.38 -3.25
C LEU A 135 38.14 -15.02 -4.64
N SER A 136 39.35 -15.25 -5.16
CA SER A 136 39.60 -15.87 -6.45
C SER A 136 39.16 -17.33 -6.55
N ASP A 137 38.90 -17.99 -5.42
CA ASP A 137 38.38 -19.36 -5.34
C ASP A 137 36.84 -19.43 -5.27
N GLY A 138 36.17 -18.28 -5.41
CA GLY A 138 34.72 -18.15 -5.41
C GLY A 138 34.08 -18.03 -4.03
N THR A 139 34.89 -18.02 -2.97
CA THR A 139 34.39 -17.80 -1.61
C THR A 139 34.29 -16.32 -1.26
N ILE A 140 33.47 -16.01 -0.27
CA ILE A 140 33.36 -14.67 0.33
C ILE A 140 33.76 -14.78 1.80
N GLY A 141 34.85 -14.08 2.15
CA GLY A 141 35.35 -13.97 3.51
C GLY A 141 34.66 -12.85 4.28
N ILE A 142 34.42 -13.07 5.57
CA ILE A 142 33.85 -12.09 6.50
C ILE A 142 34.83 -11.84 7.64
N LEU A 143 35.22 -10.58 7.84
CA LEU A 143 36.16 -10.17 8.88
C LEU A 143 35.61 -9.01 9.71
N PRO A 144 35.30 -9.21 11.01
CA PRO A 144 34.88 -8.13 11.90
C PRO A 144 36.02 -7.12 12.11
N MET A 145 35.76 -5.82 11.93
CA MET A 145 36.79 -4.77 12.05
C MET A 145 37.16 -4.43 13.50
N LYS A 146 36.40 -4.89 14.50
CA LYS A 146 36.68 -4.63 15.93
C LYS A 146 37.14 -5.87 16.72
N ALA A 147 37.61 -6.92 16.05
CA ALA A 147 38.13 -8.09 16.76
C ALA A 147 39.40 -7.71 17.56
N GLU A 148 39.34 -7.81 18.89
CA GLU A 148 40.50 -7.56 19.76
C GLU A 148 41.69 -8.44 19.34
N MET A 149 42.87 -7.82 19.19
CA MET A 149 44.11 -8.53 18.87
C MET A 149 44.40 -9.60 19.93
N GLY A 150 44.13 -10.86 19.61
CA GLY A 150 44.33 -12.00 20.51
C GLY A 150 43.13 -12.94 20.60
N SER A 151 41.94 -12.50 20.18
CA SER A 151 40.81 -13.40 19.97
C SER A 151 41.12 -14.28 18.76
N GLY A 152 41.32 -15.59 19.01
CA GLY A 152 41.65 -16.59 18.00
C GLY A 152 40.55 -16.86 16.98
N SER A 153 39.62 -15.92 16.73
CA SER A 153 38.62 -16.04 15.67
C SER A 153 39.34 -15.99 14.32
N SER A 154 39.67 -17.15 13.77
CA SER A 154 39.93 -17.34 12.34
C SER A 154 38.83 -16.62 11.56
N GLY A 155 39.19 -15.82 10.54
CA GLY A 155 38.18 -15.14 9.71
C GLY A 155 37.12 -16.15 9.28
N GLN A 156 35.85 -15.82 9.50
CA GLN A 156 34.77 -16.71 9.11
C GLN A 156 34.57 -16.57 7.61
N VAL A 157 34.66 -17.68 6.89
CA VAL A 157 34.21 -17.73 5.50
C VAL A 157 32.73 -18.07 5.54
N LEU A 158 31.90 -17.44 4.70
CA LEU A 158 30.50 -17.85 4.58
C LEU A 158 30.47 -19.34 4.18
N PRO A 159 29.96 -20.23 5.05
CA PRO A 159 30.16 -21.69 4.91
C PRO A 159 29.21 -22.34 3.90
N LEU A 160 28.32 -21.57 3.29
CA LEU A 160 27.19 -22.08 2.52
C LEU A 160 27.31 -21.66 1.06
N VAL A 161 27.98 -22.54 0.30
CA VAL A 161 28.10 -22.52 -1.17
C VAL A 161 28.94 -21.35 -1.69
N ARG A 162 29.97 -21.73 -2.44
CA ARG A 162 30.88 -20.82 -3.12
C ARG A 162 30.46 -20.74 -4.58
N HIS A 163 30.74 -19.60 -5.19
CA HIS A 163 30.85 -19.58 -6.64
C HIS A 163 31.85 -20.64 -7.10
N THR A 164 31.61 -21.21 -8.29
CA THR A 164 32.50 -22.21 -8.90
C THR A 164 33.74 -21.57 -9.55
N ALA A 165 33.81 -20.24 -9.60
CA ALA A 165 34.96 -19.45 -10.02
C ALA A 165 35.09 -18.18 -9.16
N GLY A 166 36.15 -17.38 -9.39
CA GLY A 166 36.45 -16.20 -8.58
C GLY A 166 35.34 -15.15 -8.58
N VAL A 167 35.07 -14.60 -7.39
CA VAL A 167 34.15 -13.46 -7.20
C VAL A 167 34.77 -12.23 -7.84
N VAL A 168 34.08 -11.55 -8.73
CA VAL A 168 34.61 -10.39 -9.47
C VAL A 168 34.06 -9.08 -8.96
N ALA A 169 32.84 -9.08 -8.41
CA ALA A 169 32.20 -7.89 -7.86
C ALA A 169 31.26 -8.26 -6.71
N MET A 170 31.06 -7.32 -5.78
CA MET A 170 30.12 -7.43 -4.67
C MET A 170 29.40 -6.10 -4.46
N ALA A 171 28.15 -6.15 -4.00
CA ALA A 171 27.37 -5.00 -3.58
C ALA A 171 26.48 -5.35 -2.37
N LEU A 172 26.12 -4.36 -1.55
CA LEU A 172 25.12 -4.51 -0.49
C LEU A 172 23.82 -3.80 -0.87
N ASP A 173 22.73 -4.27 -0.30
CA ASP A 173 21.51 -3.49 -0.22
C ASP A 173 21.58 -2.38 0.85
N GLU A 174 20.60 -1.48 0.85
CA GLU A 174 20.54 -0.33 1.77
C GLU A 174 20.45 -0.74 3.24
N THR A 175 19.82 -1.89 3.49
CA THR A 175 19.64 -2.43 4.84
C THR A 175 20.87 -3.18 5.35
N GLU A 176 21.87 -3.37 4.48
CA GLU A 176 23.06 -4.20 4.68
C GLU A 176 22.72 -5.62 5.19
N GLN A 177 21.50 -6.10 4.90
CA GLN A 177 21.07 -7.46 5.20
C GLN A 177 21.33 -8.40 4.03
N HIS A 178 21.40 -7.88 2.80
CA HIS A 178 21.60 -8.68 1.60
C HIS A 178 22.92 -8.31 0.91
N LEU A 179 23.70 -9.34 0.57
CA LEU A 179 24.93 -9.21 -0.22
C LEU A 179 24.70 -9.82 -1.61
N PHE A 180 24.94 -9.02 -2.64
CA PHE A 180 25.01 -9.46 -4.02
C PHE A 180 26.45 -9.76 -4.38
N SER A 181 26.72 -10.93 -4.95
CA SER A 181 28.03 -11.25 -5.51
C SER A 181 27.92 -11.73 -6.94
N ALA A 182 28.85 -11.30 -7.77
CA ALA A 182 28.99 -11.74 -9.15
C ALA A 182 30.32 -12.46 -9.30
N SER A 183 30.34 -13.50 -10.13
CA SER A 183 31.52 -14.34 -10.32
C SER A 183 31.79 -14.65 -11.78
N SER A 184 33.03 -15.01 -12.07
CA SER A 184 33.48 -15.47 -13.38
C SER A 184 32.77 -16.74 -13.87
N ASP A 185 32.09 -17.47 -12.99
CA ASP A 185 31.27 -18.65 -13.33
C ASP A 185 29.91 -18.30 -13.93
N LYS A 186 29.67 -17.02 -14.18
CA LYS A 186 28.41 -16.46 -14.69
C LYS A 186 27.26 -16.53 -13.67
N ALA A 187 27.51 -16.89 -12.41
CA ALA A 187 26.48 -16.83 -11.38
C ALA A 187 26.51 -15.48 -10.68
N ILE A 188 25.31 -14.99 -10.34
CA ILE A 188 25.06 -13.90 -9.41
C ILE A 188 24.32 -14.50 -8.23
N MET A 189 24.89 -14.39 -7.03
CA MET A 189 24.30 -14.92 -5.81
C MET A 189 23.83 -13.78 -4.91
N VAL A 190 22.68 -13.98 -4.26
CA VAL A 190 22.14 -13.10 -3.22
C VAL A 190 22.23 -13.84 -1.90
N PHE A 191 22.99 -13.29 -0.95
CA PHE A 191 23.14 -13.84 0.39
C PHE A 191 22.34 -13.01 1.38
N ASP A 192 21.57 -13.67 2.23
CA ASP A 192 21.07 -13.08 3.47
C ASP A 192 22.21 -13.14 4.50
N LEU A 193 22.81 -11.98 4.81
CA LEU A 193 23.92 -11.84 5.76
C LEU A 193 23.49 -12.13 7.20
N ARG A 194 22.20 -11.96 7.54
CA ARG A 194 21.65 -12.28 8.86
C ARG A 194 21.52 -13.79 9.03
N ARG A 195 20.99 -14.50 8.05
CA ARG A 195 20.82 -15.97 8.08
C ARG A 195 22.06 -16.74 7.61
N GLN A 196 23.02 -16.03 7.00
CA GLN A 196 24.23 -16.59 6.38
C GLN A 196 23.91 -17.67 5.32
N MET A 197 22.86 -17.45 4.52
CA MET A 197 22.40 -18.39 3.50
C MET A 197 22.23 -17.72 2.14
N ILE A 198 22.35 -18.51 1.07
CA ILE A 198 21.98 -18.06 -0.28
C ILE A 198 20.45 -17.99 -0.34
N GLN A 199 19.94 -16.82 -0.66
CA GLN A 199 18.54 -16.57 -0.91
C GLN A 199 18.18 -16.81 -2.38
N CYS A 200 19.09 -16.48 -3.31
CA CYS A 200 18.88 -16.64 -4.75
C CYS A 200 20.20 -16.84 -5.51
N GLU A 201 20.15 -17.61 -6.59
CA GLU A 201 21.22 -17.77 -7.58
C GLU A 201 20.66 -17.51 -8.98
N VAL A 202 21.31 -16.62 -9.73
CA VAL A 202 20.91 -16.23 -11.09
C VAL A 202 22.08 -16.44 -12.05
N SER A 203 21.85 -17.21 -13.11
CA SER A 203 22.86 -17.39 -14.16
C SER A 203 22.79 -16.28 -15.21
N ALA A 204 23.86 -15.50 -15.33
CA ALA A 204 24.10 -14.56 -16.41
C ALA A 204 24.51 -15.30 -17.71
N PRO A 205 24.20 -14.74 -18.90
CA PRO A 205 24.56 -15.36 -20.17
C PRO A 205 26.09 -15.37 -20.43
N SER A 206 26.81 -14.42 -19.83
CA SER A 206 28.26 -14.26 -19.88
C SER A 206 28.82 -13.92 -18.49
N PRO A 207 30.14 -14.10 -18.26
CA PRO A 207 30.75 -13.72 -16.99
C PRO A 207 30.57 -12.21 -16.75
N PRO A 208 29.90 -11.80 -15.66
CA PRO A 208 29.78 -10.39 -15.30
C PRO A 208 31.18 -9.78 -15.10
N THR A 209 31.44 -8.61 -15.65
CA THR A 209 32.72 -7.88 -15.45
C THR A 209 32.58 -6.73 -14.47
N HIS A 210 31.38 -6.16 -14.36
CA HIS A 210 31.04 -5.07 -13.46
C HIS A 210 29.66 -5.31 -12.85
N MET A 211 29.46 -4.84 -11.63
CA MET A 211 28.16 -4.81 -10.96
C MET A 211 27.86 -3.35 -10.60
N ILE A 212 26.76 -2.83 -11.09
CA ILE A 212 26.26 -1.50 -10.73
C ILE A 212 25.00 -1.71 -9.91
N HIS A 213 25.07 -1.36 -8.63
CA HIS A 213 23.91 -1.32 -7.76
C HIS A 213 23.28 0.06 -7.89
N CYS A 214 22.25 0.18 -8.74
CA CYS A 214 21.46 1.39 -8.86
C CYS A 214 20.37 1.40 -7.80
N GLN A 215 20.49 2.34 -6.88
CA GLN A 215 19.54 2.54 -5.81
C GLN A 215 18.53 3.63 -6.20
N VAL A 216 17.25 3.31 -6.08
CA VAL A 216 16.18 4.31 -6.08
C VAL A 216 16.09 4.81 -4.64
N LEU A 217 16.31 6.11 -4.41
CA LEU A 217 16.17 6.72 -3.08
C LEU A 217 14.75 6.47 -2.56
N GLY A 218 14.64 5.67 -1.50
CA GLY A 218 13.37 5.19 -0.98
C GLY A 218 12.46 6.31 -0.44
N PHE A 219 11.22 6.32 -0.92
CA PHE A 219 10.07 6.77 -0.15
C PHE A 219 9.64 5.63 0.78
N HIS A 220 9.36 5.94 2.05
CA HIS A 220 9.00 4.96 3.08
C HIS A 220 7.63 4.30 2.79
N VAL A 221 7.64 3.01 2.45
CA VAL A 221 6.45 2.14 2.47
C VAL A 221 6.79 0.83 3.17
N LYS A 222 5.97 0.46 4.16
CA LYS A 222 6.13 -0.72 5.03
C LYS A 222 5.51 -1.97 4.37
N SER A 223 6.30 -2.96 3.95
CA SER A 223 5.91 -4.39 3.88
C SER A 223 7.08 -5.32 3.47
N GLN A 224 6.98 -6.60 3.84
CA GLN A 224 7.97 -7.67 3.64
C GLN A 224 8.35 -7.99 2.17
N LEU A 225 7.72 -7.35 1.17
CA LEU A 225 8.11 -7.48 -0.23
C LEU A 225 9.47 -6.84 -0.57
N GLN A 226 10.09 -6.11 0.36
CA GLN A 226 11.31 -5.31 0.14
C GLN A 226 12.55 -6.15 -0.26
N ALA A 227 12.66 -7.41 0.17
CA ALA A 227 13.80 -8.28 -0.15
C ALA A 227 13.76 -8.84 -1.59
N MET A 228 12.56 -9.14 -2.10
CA MET A 228 12.37 -9.52 -3.51
C MET A 228 12.41 -8.29 -4.44
N ARG A 229 11.86 -7.15 -4.00
CA ARG A 229 11.88 -5.86 -4.72
C ARG A 229 13.30 -5.41 -5.12
N HIS A 230 14.26 -5.50 -4.20
CA HIS A 230 15.66 -5.11 -4.50
C HIS A 230 16.41 -6.14 -5.34
N SER A 231 16.21 -7.44 -5.09
CA SER A 231 16.89 -8.51 -5.81
C SER A 231 16.52 -8.57 -7.30
N LEU A 232 15.28 -8.23 -7.63
CA LEU A 232 14.76 -8.31 -8.99
C LEU A 232 15.16 -7.11 -9.86
N PHE A 233 15.23 -5.91 -9.28
CA PHE A 233 15.63 -4.69 -10.00
C PHE A 233 17.13 -4.70 -10.35
N VAL A 234 17.97 -5.22 -9.45
CA VAL A 234 19.41 -5.44 -9.68
C VAL A 234 19.63 -6.48 -10.78
N ALA A 235 18.84 -7.56 -10.83
CA ALA A 235 18.92 -8.56 -11.89
C ALA A 235 18.48 -8.01 -13.27
N LEU A 236 17.49 -7.12 -13.31
CA LEU A 236 16.99 -6.52 -14.55
C LEU A 236 18.02 -5.59 -15.20
N LEU A 237 18.79 -4.84 -14.39
CA LEU A 237 19.84 -3.95 -14.90
C LEU A 237 21.07 -4.72 -15.42
N VAL A 238 21.41 -5.84 -14.77
CA VAL A 238 22.53 -6.69 -15.23
C VAL A 238 22.19 -7.41 -16.55
N LEU A 239 20.95 -7.83 -16.74
CA LEU A 239 20.49 -8.45 -18.00
C LEU A 239 20.58 -7.49 -19.20
N LEU A 240 20.30 -6.19 -19.01
CA LEU A 240 20.39 -5.18 -20.07
C LEU A 240 21.82 -4.93 -20.56
N THR A 241 22.84 -5.11 -19.70
CA THR A 241 24.25 -4.99 -20.12
C THR A 241 24.80 -6.23 -20.81
N ALA A 242 24.16 -7.39 -20.62
CA ALA A 242 24.63 -8.67 -21.14
C ALA A 242 24.03 -9.02 -22.52
N SER A 243 22.92 -8.40 -22.92
CA SER A 243 22.33 -8.51 -24.25
C SER A 243 22.59 -7.26 -25.10
N ALA A 244 23.86 -7.00 -25.42
CA ALA A 244 24.20 -6.07 -26.49
C ALA A 244 23.93 -6.72 -27.86
N THR A 245 22.66 -6.85 -28.23
CA THR A 245 22.26 -6.64 -29.63
C THR A 245 21.97 -5.17 -29.77
N VAL A 246 22.89 -4.45 -30.42
CA VAL A 246 22.75 -3.04 -30.76
C VAL A 246 21.47 -2.85 -31.54
N VAL A 247 20.45 -2.24 -30.91
CA VAL A 247 19.43 -1.50 -31.65
C VAL A 247 19.97 -0.08 -31.72
N GLU A 248 20.44 0.33 -32.91
CA GLU A 248 20.81 1.73 -33.17
C GLU A 248 19.57 2.60 -32.91
N VAL A 249 19.65 3.44 -31.87
CA VAL A 249 18.76 4.57 -31.70
C VAL A 249 19.63 5.81 -31.82
N ASP A 250 19.53 6.49 -32.95
CA ASP A 250 20.20 7.76 -33.21
C ASP A 250 19.64 8.86 -32.29
N GLY A 251 20.42 9.30 -31.29
CA GLY A 251 20.17 10.52 -30.54
C GLY A 251 20.73 10.54 -29.11
N PRO A 252 21.10 11.73 -28.57
CA PRO A 252 21.69 11.85 -27.25
C PRO A 252 20.66 11.55 -26.15
N ILE A 253 21.02 10.65 -25.23
CA ILE A 253 20.24 10.37 -24.02
C ILE A 253 20.54 11.47 -22.98
N PRO A 254 19.56 12.30 -22.59
CA PRO A 254 19.76 13.28 -21.54
C PRO A 254 19.59 12.65 -20.15
N ILE A 255 20.40 13.09 -19.20
CA ILE A 255 20.26 12.77 -17.77
C ILE A 255 18.94 13.42 -17.28
N LEU A 256 17.95 12.62 -16.86
CA LEU A 256 16.59 13.09 -16.56
C LEU A 256 16.07 12.55 -15.21
N LYS A 257 15.62 13.48 -14.35
CA LYS A 257 14.46 13.23 -13.48
C LYS A 257 13.26 12.97 -14.39
N GLY A 258 12.76 11.74 -14.42
CA GLY A 258 11.76 11.26 -15.39
C GLY A 258 12.13 9.93 -16.09
N SER A 259 13.25 9.31 -15.73
CA SER A 259 13.73 8.06 -16.33
C SER A 259 12.85 6.84 -16.03
N GLU A 260 12.11 6.83 -14.92
CA GLU A 260 11.33 5.65 -14.49
C GLU A 260 10.21 5.30 -15.47
N GLY A 261 9.44 6.31 -15.91
CA GLY A 261 8.39 6.12 -16.91
C GLY A 261 8.95 5.69 -18.28
N GLN A 262 10.16 6.11 -18.64
CA GLN A 262 10.80 5.74 -19.91
C GLN A 262 11.38 4.32 -19.87
N CYS A 263 12.03 3.93 -18.77
CA CYS A 263 12.52 2.57 -18.56
C CYS A 263 11.36 1.57 -18.49
N PHE A 264 10.29 1.92 -17.78
CA PHE A 264 9.06 1.12 -17.75
C PHE A 264 8.45 1.02 -19.14
N SER A 265 8.29 2.15 -19.86
CA SER A 265 7.74 2.16 -21.22
C SER A 265 8.59 1.35 -22.22
N ALA A 266 9.91 1.38 -22.11
CA ALA A 266 10.82 0.57 -22.92
C ALA A 266 10.71 -0.92 -22.61
N ALA A 267 10.58 -1.29 -21.33
CA ALA A 267 10.35 -2.68 -20.90
C ALA A 267 8.99 -3.20 -21.36
N VAL A 268 7.94 -2.37 -21.29
CA VAL A 268 6.59 -2.67 -21.81
C VAL A 268 6.64 -2.87 -23.33
N ALA A 269 7.32 -1.99 -24.06
CA ALA A 269 7.43 -2.06 -25.51
C ALA A 269 8.22 -3.29 -26.00
N ALA A 270 9.13 -3.83 -25.19
CA ALA A 270 9.88 -5.03 -25.51
C ALA A 270 9.01 -6.30 -25.57
N GLY A 271 7.81 -6.30 -24.96
CA GLY A 271 6.84 -7.39 -25.05
C GLY A 271 7.38 -8.70 -24.46
N PRO A 272 7.25 -8.93 -23.14
CA PRO A 272 7.89 -10.09 -22.53
C PRO A 272 7.39 -11.42 -23.12
N THR A 273 8.29 -12.37 -23.30
CA THR A 273 7.94 -13.73 -23.78
C THR A 273 7.70 -14.72 -22.64
N ARG A 274 8.09 -14.35 -21.41
CA ARG A 274 7.97 -15.18 -20.20
C ARG A 274 6.88 -14.65 -19.28
N GLN A 275 6.12 -15.56 -18.68
CA GLN A 275 5.03 -15.24 -17.74
C GLN A 275 5.49 -14.39 -16.56
N LEU A 276 6.66 -14.71 -15.97
CA LEU A 276 7.21 -13.94 -14.85
C LEU A 276 7.42 -12.46 -15.20
N ALA A 277 7.83 -12.18 -16.44
CA ALA A 277 8.03 -10.80 -16.88
C ALA A 277 6.70 -10.06 -17.08
N TRP A 278 5.64 -10.74 -17.56
CA TRP A 278 4.29 -10.17 -17.56
C TRP A 278 3.75 -9.92 -16.15
N TYR A 279 3.99 -10.84 -15.21
CA TYR A 279 3.64 -10.65 -13.80
C TYR A 279 4.31 -9.40 -13.22
N ASN A 280 5.63 -9.28 -13.38
CA ASN A 280 6.36 -8.13 -12.86
C ASN A 280 5.95 -6.82 -13.53
N GLN A 281 5.67 -6.84 -14.83
CA GLN A 281 5.12 -5.68 -15.54
C GLN A 281 3.75 -5.28 -14.97
N GLY A 282 2.88 -6.25 -14.70
CA GLY A 282 1.57 -6.02 -14.10
C GLY A 282 1.67 -5.40 -12.70
N ILE A 283 2.54 -5.95 -11.85
CA ILE A 283 2.80 -5.42 -10.50
C ILE A 283 3.35 -4.00 -10.55
N ALA A 284 4.39 -3.75 -11.36
CA ALA A 284 4.98 -2.42 -11.48
C ALA A 284 3.97 -1.38 -11.99
N ALA A 285 3.15 -1.75 -12.99
CA ALA A 285 2.09 -0.88 -13.49
C ALA A 285 1.02 -0.58 -12.43
N ALA A 286 0.62 -1.61 -11.65
CA ALA A 286 -0.35 -1.49 -10.57
C ALA A 286 0.15 -0.59 -9.44
N GLU A 287 1.41 -0.74 -9.03
CA GLU A 287 2.04 0.10 -8.00
C GLU A 287 2.13 1.57 -8.47
N LEU A 288 2.60 1.82 -9.70
CA LEU A 288 2.63 3.17 -10.27
C LEU A 288 1.24 3.78 -10.37
N TRP A 289 0.22 2.99 -10.74
CA TRP A 289 -1.17 3.44 -10.75
C TRP A 289 -1.67 3.79 -9.34
N GLN A 290 -1.28 3.02 -8.33
CA GLN A 290 -1.67 3.29 -6.95
C GLN A 290 -1.10 4.63 -6.47
N GLU A 291 0.12 4.97 -6.88
CA GLU A 291 0.83 6.21 -6.54
C GLU A 291 0.40 7.42 -7.38
N SER A 292 -0.10 7.22 -8.61
CA SER A 292 -0.36 8.29 -9.58
C SER A 292 -1.59 9.15 -9.29
N GLN A 293 -1.98 9.37 -8.02
CA GLN A 293 -3.18 10.11 -7.63
C GLN A 293 -3.27 11.54 -8.24
N GLU A 294 -2.16 12.12 -8.68
CA GLU A 294 -2.11 13.51 -9.18
C GLU A 294 -1.98 13.65 -10.71
N LEU A 295 -1.77 12.56 -11.46
CA LEU A 295 -1.47 12.65 -12.88
C LEU A 295 -2.69 12.29 -13.75
N GLU A 296 -3.46 13.33 -14.12
CA GLU A 296 -4.59 13.19 -15.04
C GLU A 296 -4.17 12.47 -16.34
N GLY A 297 -4.87 11.37 -16.67
CA GLY A 297 -4.70 10.60 -17.92
C GLY A 297 -3.67 9.47 -17.89
N THR A 298 -2.56 9.57 -17.13
CA THR A 298 -1.57 8.48 -17.05
C THR A 298 -2.02 7.34 -16.14
N GLY A 299 -2.80 7.63 -15.10
CA GLY A 299 -3.37 6.60 -14.23
C GLY A 299 -4.18 5.56 -15.00
N GLN A 300 -5.09 5.99 -15.89
CA GLN A 300 -5.91 5.05 -16.67
C GLN A 300 -5.05 4.14 -17.57
N GLN A 301 -4.03 4.69 -18.21
CA GLN A 301 -3.12 3.91 -19.06
C GLN A 301 -2.32 2.88 -18.23
N LEU A 302 -1.88 3.24 -17.03
CA LEU A 302 -1.17 2.33 -16.12
C LEU A 302 -2.09 1.20 -15.64
N LEU A 303 -3.33 1.52 -15.28
CA LEU A 303 -4.35 0.53 -14.90
C LEU A 303 -4.62 -0.47 -16.05
N GLU A 304 -4.85 0.04 -17.26
CA GLU A 304 -5.07 -0.80 -18.45
C GLU A 304 -3.85 -1.66 -18.77
N THR A 305 -2.64 -1.11 -18.63
CA THR A 305 -1.38 -1.85 -18.83
C THR A 305 -1.24 -2.98 -17.81
N ALA A 306 -1.52 -2.71 -16.54
CA ALA A 306 -1.47 -3.69 -15.47
C ALA A 306 -2.44 -4.85 -15.71
N ILE A 307 -3.72 -4.52 -15.99
CA ILE A 307 -4.76 -5.51 -16.28
C ILE A 307 -4.40 -6.34 -17.53
N ALA A 308 -3.95 -5.69 -18.60
CA ALA A 308 -3.53 -6.39 -19.82
C ALA A 308 -2.37 -7.36 -19.55
N ALA A 309 -1.41 -6.95 -18.73
CA ALA A 309 -0.29 -7.79 -18.34
C ALA A 309 -0.74 -9.03 -17.55
N PHE A 310 -1.62 -8.87 -16.55
CA PHE A 310 -2.15 -10.00 -15.79
C PHE A 310 -3.02 -10.94 -16.65
N ARG A 311 -3.87 -10.41 -17.54
CA ARG A 311 -4.63 -11.22 -18.50
C ARG A 311 -3.69 -12.00 -19.41
N LYS A 312 -2.54 -11.43 -19.80
CA LYS A 312 -1.58 -12.13 -20.65
C LYS A 312 -0.95 -13.34 -19.98
N ILE A 313 -0.76 -13.32 -18.66
CA ILE A 313 -0.32 -14.49 -17.89
C ILE A 313 -1.34 -15.62 -18.02
N LEU A 314 -2.64 -15.31 -17.89
CA LEU A 314 -3.73 -16.28 -18.04
C LEU A 314 -3.80 -16.88 -19.44
N GLU A 315 -3.50 -16.09 -20.48
CA GLU A 315 -3.46 -16.57 -21.87
C GLU A 315 -2.25 -17.46 -22.16
N LEU A 316 -1.08 -17.09 -21.65
CA LEU A 316 0.17 -17.82 -21.90
C LEU A 316 0.28 -19.11 -21.08
N ASP A 317 -0.40 -19.17 -19.94
CA ASP A 317 -0.34 -20.32 -19.04
C ASP A 317 -1.58 -21.22 -19.12
N THR A 318 -1.49 -22.23 -19.97
CA THR A 318 -2.49 -23.29 -20.05
C THR A 318 -2.28 -24.39 -19.01
N SER A 319 -1.23 -24.34 -18.20
CA SER A 319 -0.99 -25.33 -17.16
C SER A 319 -2.01 -25.18 -16.04
N GLN A 320 -2.42 -26.32 -15.49
CA GLN A 320 -3.30 -26.38 -14.33
C GLN A 320 -2.56 -26.09 -13.01
N ARG A 321 -1.23 -25.91 -13.04
CA ARG A 321 -0.34 -25.86 -11.86
C ARG A 321 0.68 -24.72 -11.90
N SER A 322 0.24 -23.52 -12.29
CA SER A 322 1.13 -22.36 -12.38
C SER A 322 0.93 -21.36 -11.24
N GLU A 323 1.93 -21.31 -10.36
CA GLU A 323 2.07 -20.29 -9.30
C GLU A 323 1.81 -18.88 -9.83
N LEU A 324 2.40 -18.53 -10.97
CA LEU A 324 2.25 -17.22 -11.59
C LEU A 324 0.82 -16.94 -12.07
N ARG A 325 0.10 -17.96 -12.54
CA ARG A 325 -1.31 -17.81 -12.94
C ARG A 325 -2.18 -17.47 -11.72
N TYR A 326 -1.99 -18.16 -10.60
CA TYR A 326 -2.69 -17.87 -9.35
C TYR A 326 -2.36 -16.47 -8.83
N LEU A 327 -1.07 -16.14 -8.69
CA LEU A 327 -0.62 -14.84 -8.20
C LEU A 327 -1.08 -13.70 -9.11
N GLY A 328 -0.99 -13.87 -10.44
CA GLY A 328 -1.46 -12.89 -11.41
C GLY A 328 -2.98 -12.70 -11.35
N THR A 329 -3.73 -13.76 -11.05
CA THR A 329 -5.19 -13.69 -10.89
C THR A 329 -5.59 -12.93 -9.63
N ILE A 330 -4.95 -13.21 -8.48
CA ILE A 330 -5.19 -12.45 -7.25
C ILE A 330 -4.80 -10.98 -7.43
N ALA A 331 -3.64 -10.71 -8.02
CA ALA A 331 -3.16 -9.35 -8.26
C ALA A 331 -4.13 -8.56 -9.17
N ALA A 332 -4.65 -9.19 -10.23
CA ALA A 332 -5.68 -8.59 -11.08
C ALA A 332 -6.97 -8.30 -10.30
N GLY A 333 -7.46 -9.26 -9.50
CA GLY A 333 -8.64 -9.07 -8.66
C GLY A 333 -8.51 -7.88 -7.71
N ARG A 334 -7.41 -7.82 -6.94
CA ARG A 334 -7.10 -6.71 -6.03
C ARG A 334 -7.03 -5.36 -6.72
N LEU A 335 -6.33 -5.32 -7.86
CA LEU A 335 -6.19 -4.10 -8.65
C LEU A 335 -7.55 -3.60 -9.14
N LEU A 336 -8.40 -4.50 -9.65
CA LEU A 336 -9.74 -4.16 -10.14
C LEU A 336 -10.67 -3.69 -9.01
N VAL A 337 -10.60 -4.29 -7.82
CA VAL A 337 -11.31 -3.81 -6.62
C VAL A 337 -10.85 -2.40 -6.27
N SER A 338 -9.53 -2.20 -6.14
CA SER A 338 -8.95 -0.89 -5.83
C SER A 338 -9.35 0.16 -6.88
N ALA A 339 -9.38 -0.22 -8.15
CA ALA A 339 -9.78 0.66 -9.24
C ALA A 339 -11.26 1.03 -9.16
N ALA A 340 -12.13 0.06 -8.83
CA ALA A 340 -13.54 0.31 -8.63
C ALA A 340 -13.81 1.30 -7.49
N GLU A 341 -13.06 1.21 -6.39
CA GLU A 341 -13.15 2.15 -5.26
C GLU A 341 -12.78 3.58 -5.63
N ARG A 342 -11.74 3.76 -6.45
CA ARG A 342 -11.30 5.09 -6.90
C ARG A 342 -12.15 5.67 -8.03
N SER A 343 -12.98 4.85 -8.65
CA SER A 343 -13.65 5.15 -9.91
C SER A 343 -15.04 5.76 -9.72
N ASP A 344 -15.39 6.25 -8.53
CA ASP A 344 -16.68 6.90 -8.28
C ASP A 344 -16.96 8.09 -9.23
N ASP A 345 -15.90 8.70 -9.78
CA ASP A 345 -16.00 9.78 -10.79
C ASP A 345 -16.18 9.29 -12.25
N LEU A 346 -15.83 8.05 -12.59
CA LEU A 346 -15.83 7.55 -13.98
C LEU A 346 -17.18 6.96 -14.44
N GLY A 347 -18.21 7.03 -13.59
CA GLY A 347 -19.57 6.64 -13.91
C GLY A 347 -19.94 5.21 -13.48
N THR A 348 -21.25 4.98 -13.33
CA THR A 348 -21.77 3.77 -12.68
C THR A 348 -21.49 2.48 -13.45
N SER A 349 -21.55 2.51 -14.78
CA SER A 349 -21.37 1.30 -15.61
C SER A 349 -19.94 0.78 -15.66
N HIS A 350 -18.93 1.65 -15.52
CA HIS A 350 -17.53 1.24 -15.61
C HIS A 350 -17.13 0.42 -14.39
N CYS A 351 -17.37 0.89 -13.17
CA CYS A 351 -16.95 0.13 -11.99
C CYS A 351 -17.74 -1.16 -11.78
N ASP A 352 -19.00 -1.23 -12.22
CA ASP A 352 -19.76 -2.50 -12.21
C ASP A 352 -19.04 -3.56 -13.07
N THR A 353 -18.47 -3.13 -14.21
CA THR A 353 -17.68 -4.01 -15.09
C THR A 353 -16.39 -4.45 -14.39
N LEU A 354 -15.69 -3.53 -13.72
CA LEU A 354 -14.47 -3.83 -12.96
C LEU A 354 -14.73 -4.84 -11.83
N LEU A 355 -15.80 -4.67 -11.05
CA LEU A 355 -16.14 -5.54 -9.91
C LEU A 355 -16.57 -6.95 -10.36
N VAL A 356 -17.34 -7.04 -11.45
CA VAL A 356 -17.69 -8.34 -12.05
C VAL A 356 -16.44 -9.05 -12.56
N GLU A 357 -15.49 -8.32 -13.16
CA GLU A 357 -14.22 -8.90 -13.59
C GLU A 357 -13.34 -9.32 -12.40
N ALA A 358 -13.26 -8.51 -11.35
CA ALA A 358 -12.54 -8.83 -10.12
C ALA A 358 -13.06 -10.14 -9.50
N THR A 359 -14.39 -10.29 -9.44
CA THR A 359 -15.05 -11.49 -8.92
C THR A 359 -14.66 -12.73 -9.73
N LYS A 360 -14.63 -12.64 -11.06
CA LYS A 360 -14.18 -13.75 -11.93
C LYS A 360 -12.72 -14.13 -11.69
N HIS A 361 -11.86 -13.14 -11.43
CA HIS A 361 -10.48 -13.42 -11.04
C HIS A 361 -10.44 -14.17 -9.70
N PHE A 362 -11.14 -13.71 -8.65
CA PHE A 362 -11.13 -14.45 -7.38
C PHE A 362 -11.72 -15.88 -7.50
N GLU A 363 -12.77 -16.08 -8.30
CA GLU A 363 -13.31 -17.41 -8.61
C GLU A 363 -12.28 -18.32 -9.28
N GLU A 364 -11.52 -17.77 -10.23
CA GLU A 364 -10.44 -18.47 -10.93
C GLU A 364 -9.27 -18.79 -9.99
N ALA A 365 -8.87 -17.85 -9.14
CA ALA A 365 -7.84 -18.08 -8.12
C ALA A 365 -8.26 -19.21 -7.16
N HIS A 366 -9.51 -19.21 -6.71
CA HIS A 366 -10.06 -20.25 -5.85
C HIS A 366 -10.14 -21.62 -6.55
N ARG A 367 -10.45 -21.65 -7.85
CA ARG A 367 -10.39 -22.87 -8.66
C ARG A 367 -8.95 -23.42 -8.71
N LEU A 368 -7.96 -22.55 -8.96
CA LEU A 368 -6.54 -22.94 -9.05
C LEU A 368 -6.01 -23.50 -7.72
N VAL A 369 -6.30 -22.84 -6.60
CA VAL A 369 -5.92 -23.32 -5.24
C VAL A 369 -6.45 -24.73 -4.98
N ARG A 370 -7.74 -24.96 -5.28
CA ARG A 370 -8.34 -26.29 -5.13
C ARG A 370 -7.71 -27.35 -6.03
N GLU A 371 -7.32 -27.00 -7.26
CA GLU A 371 -6.62 -27.92 -8.16
C GLU A 371 -5.20 -28.27 -7.72
N TRP A 372 -4.57 -27.40 -6.91
CA TRP A 372 -3.23 -27.62 -6.39
C TRP A 372 -3.23 -28.45 -5.10
N GLY A 373 -4.38 -28.56 -4.45
CA GLY A 373 -4.47 -29.14 -3.11
C GLY A 373 -3.91 -28.21 -2.04
N HIS A 374 -3.95 -26.90 -2.28
CA HIS A 374 -3.86 -25.92 -1.21
C HIS A 374 -5.26 -25.72 -0.63
N ASP A 375 -5.31 -25.51 0.67
CA ASP A 375 -6.58 -25.49 1.39
C ASP A 375 -7.25 -24.11 1.35
N ASP A 376 -6.51 -23.05 1.01
CA ASP A 376 -6.96 -21.69 1.30
C ASP A 376 -6.43 -20.59 0.34
N LEU A 377 -7.20 -19.49 0.21
CA LEU A 377 -6.84 -18.27 -0.53
C LEU A 377 -6.07 -17.25 0.32
N GLY A 378 -5.98 -17.45 1.64
CA GLY A 378 -5.37 -16.51 2.57
C GLY A 378 -6.14 -15.19 2.65
N ASP A 379 -5.38 -14.10 2.60
CA ASP A 379 -5.89 -12.72 2.66
C ASP A 379 -6.80 -12.35 1.47
N ALA A 380 -6.68 -13.04 0.32
CA ALA A 380 -7.50 -12.77 -0.86
C ALA A 380 -9.00 -13.08 -0.67
N TRP A 381 -9.39 -13.83 0.36
CA TRP A 381 -10.80 -13.96 0.73
C TRP A 381 -11.42 -12.62 1.16
N GLY A 382 -10.68 -11.80 1.90
CA GLY A 382 -11.14 -10.48 2.32
C GLY A 382 -11.38 -9.55 1.14
N ASP A 383 -10.45 -9.52 0.18
CA ASP A 383 -10.58 -8.74 -1.04
C ASP A 383 -11.75 -9.19 -1.93
N TRP A 384 -12.01 -10.49 -1.98
CA TRP A 384 -13.18 -11.02 -2.68
C TRP A 384 -14.48 -10.59 -1.99
N GLY A 385 -14.55 -10.70 -0.66
CA GLY A 385 -15.68 -10.18 0.13
C GLY A 385 -15.91 -8.70 -0.13
N LYS A 386 -14.83 -7.91 -0.19
CA LYS A 386 -14.85 -6.48 -0.51
C LYS A 386 -15.40 -6.19 -1.91
N ALA A 387 -15.00 -6.96 -2.93
CA ALA A 387 -15.52 -6.83 -4.29
C ALA A 387 -17.05 -7.00 -4.34
N LEU A 388 -17.56 -8.04 -3.66
CA LEU A 388 -18.99 -8.34 -3.57
C LEU A 388 -19.74 -7.25 -2.78
N ALA A 389 -19.09 -6.72 -1.73
CA ALA A 389 -19.64 -5.63 -0.93
C ALA A 389 -19.82 -4.34 -1.73
N LEU A 390 -18.81 -3.94 -2.50
CA LEU A 390 -18.88 -2.80 -3.41
C LEU A 390 -19.93 -3.02 -4.50
N GLN A 391 -20.02 -4.22 -5.05
CA GLN A 391 -21.04 -4.55 -6.05
C GLN A 391 -22.45 -4.39 -5.47
N MET A 392 -22.66 -4.85 -4.24
CA MET A 392 -23.91 -4.65 -3.52
C MET A 392 -24.20 -3.16 -3.36
N GLN A 393 -23.26 -2.39 -2.79
CA GLN A 393 -23.40 -0.95 -2.54
C GLN A 393 -23.79 -0.19 -3.80
N ARG A 394 -23.14 -0.48 -4.94
CA ARG A 394 -23.47 0.18 -6.21
C ARG A 394 -24.83 -0.24 -6.75
N TYR A 395 -25.15 -1.53 -6.65
CA TYR A 395 -26.48 -2.01 -7.01
C TYR A 395 -27.56 -1.27 -6.21
N ILE A 396 -27.30 -1.01 -4.92
CA ILE A 396 -28.19 -0.25 -4.04
C ILE A 396 -28.28 1.22 -4.48
N SER A 397 -27.15 1.89 -4.68
CA SER A 397 -27.11 3.29 -5.09
C SER A 397 -27.76 3.52 -6.47
N SER A 398 -27.84 2.47 -7.30
CA SER A 398 -28.54 2.51 -8.59
C SER A 398 -30.06 2.48 -8.47
N ILE A 399 -30.61 2.18 -7.28
CA ILE A 399 -32.05 2.10 -7.04
C ILE A 399 -32.63 3.53 -6.98
N PRO A 400 -33.46 3.94 -7.95
CA PRO A 400 -34.06 5.27 -7.92
C PRO A 400 -34.90 5.47 -6.65
N GLU A 401 -34.68 6.59 -5.97
CA GLU A 401 -35.52 7.01 -4.86
C GLU A 401 -36.96 7.25 -5.34
N GLY A 402 -37.94 6.67 -4.63
CA GLY A 402 -39.36 6.87 -4.95
C GLY A 402 -39.92 6.10 -6.15
N SER A 403 -39.20 5.15 -6.74
CA SER A 403 -39.76 4.32 -7.81
C SER A 403 -40.79 3.33 -7.28
N SER A 404 -42.07 3.56 -7.59
CA SER A 404 -43.19 2.67 -7.25
C SER A 404 -43.18 1.33 -7.99
N ASN A 405 -42.32 1.18 -9.00
CA ASN A 405 -42.23 -0.02 -9.85
C ASN A 405 -41.07 -0.96 -9.45
N LEU A 406 -40.47 -0.76 -8.27
CA LEU A 406 -39.42 -1.65 -7.78
C LEU A 406 -39.97 -3.04 -7.44
N ASN A 407 -39.39 -4.08 -8.03
CA ASN A 407 -39.63 -5.46 -7.62
C ASN A 407 -38.81 -5.75 -6.36
N TRP A 408 -39.39 -5.46 -5.20
CA TRP A 408 -38.75 -5.63 -3.89
C TRP A 408 -38.27 -7.05 -3.62
N SER A 409 -38.95 -8.06 -4.15
CA SER A 409 -38.55 -9.47 -4.03
C SER A 409 -37.29 -9.79 -4.84
N ASP A 410 -37.21 -9.36 -6.10
CA ASP A 410 -36.00 -9.51 -6.92
C ASP A 410 -34.82 -8.74 -6.31
N LEU A 411 -35.10 -7.51 -5.83
CA LEU A 411 -34.12 -6.68 -5.15
C LEU A 411 -33.56 -7.37 -3.90
N LEU A 412 -34.44 -7.88 -3.04
CA LEU A 412 -34.07 -8.60 -1.83
C LEU A 412 -33.28 -9.87 -2.14
N GLY A 413 -33.70 -10.63 -3.16
CA GLY A 413 -33.00 -11.83 -3.60
C GLY A 413 -31.57 -11.53 -4.04
N LYS A 414 -31.37 -10.49 -4.85
CA LYS A 414 -30.03 -10.08 -5.32
C LYS A 414 -29.15 -9.58 -4.19
N ILE A 415 -29.65 -8.64 -3.38
CA ILE A 415 -28.86 -8.06 -2.29
C ILE A 415 -28.54 -9.10 -1.23
N SER A 416 -29.51 -9.95 -0.84
CA SER A 416 -29.25 -11.04 0.11
C SER A 416 -28.24 -12.04 -0.43
N THR A 417 -28.25 -12.33 -1.74
CA THR A 417 -27.25 -13.21 -2.35
C THR A 417 -25.85 -12.60 -2.26
N LEU A 418 -25.69 -11.33 -2.63
CA LEU A 418 -24.40 -10.64 -2.54
C LEU A 418 -23.91 -10.54 -1.09
N CYS A 419 -24.80 -10.20 -0.15
CA CYS A 419 -24.50 -10.12 1.28
C CYS A 419 -24.06 -11.48 1.85
N ASN A 420 -24.78 -12.56 1.53
CA ASN A 420 -24.44 -13.90 1.99
C ASN A 420 -23.11 -14.37 1.39
N GLN A 421 -22.87 -14.11 0.10
CA GLN A 421 -21.61 -14.44 -0.54
C GLN A 421 -20.46 -13.66 0.08
N ALA A 422 -20.60 -12.35 0.29
CA ALA A 422 -19.58 -11.52 0.94
C ALA A 422 -19.28 -12.01 2.35
N ALA A 423 -20.31 -12.27 3.18
CA ALA A 423 -20.16 -12.82 4.52
C ALA A 423 -19.45 -14.18 4.53
N GLU A 424 -19.76 -15.07 3.59
CA GLU A 424 -19.03 -16.34 3.42
C GLU A 424 -17.54 -16.12 3.17
N LYS A 425 -17.18 -15.13 2.33
CA LYS A 425 -15.76 -14.80 2.05
C LYS A 425 -15.07 -14.20 3.26
N PHE A 426 -15.71 -13.29 3.99
CA PHE A 426 -15.13 -12.75 5.22
C PHE A 426 -14.99 -13.81 6.32
N GLN A 427 -15.93 -14.74 6.42
CA GLN A 427 -15.82 -15.87 7.34
C GLN A 427 -14.65 -16.79 6.94
N ALA A 428 -14.46 -17.06 5.65
CA ALA A 428 -13.32 -17.81 5.15
C ALA A 428 -11.99 -17.09 5.45
N ALA A 429 -11.93 -15.76 5.27
CA ALA A 429 -10.78 -14.95 5.67
C ALA A 429 -10.49 -15.05 7.17
N THR A 430 -11.53 -15.07 8.02
CA THR A 430 -11.37 -15.25 9.47
C THR A 430 -10.78 -16.62 9.81
N GLN A 431 -11.27 -17.67 9.15
CA GLN A 431 -10.79 -19.04 9.37
C GLN A 431 -9.34 -19.22 8.94
N ALA A 432 -8.98 -18.65 7.78
CA ALA A 432 -7.61 -18.61 7.26
C ALA A 432 -6.59 -18.03 8.25
N LEU A 433 -6.99 -17.02 9.03
CA LEU A 433 -6.13 -16.39 10.04
C LEU A 433 -5.93 -17.26 11.28
N GLY A 434 -6.94 -18.05 11.67
CA GLY A 434 -6.95 -18.82 12.91
C GLY A 434 -6.08 -20.07 12.93
N GLU A 435 -5.67 -20.57 11.76
CA GLU A 435 -4.92 -21.84 11.64
C GLU A 435 -3.38 -21.65 11.68
N GLY A 436 -2.88 -20.40 11.67
CA GLY A 436 -1.46 -20.12 11.77
C GLY A 436 -0.96 -20.03 13.21
N GLU A 437 -0.57 -21.17 13.82
CA GLU A 437 0.01 -21.25 15.18
C GLU A 437 1.45 -20.71 15.32
N ASP A 438 2.04 -20.12 14.27
CA ASP A 438 3.45 -19.71 14.31
C ASP A 438 3.65 -18.38 15.06
N ASP A 439 4.48 -18.43 16.11
CA ASP A 439 4.92 -17.35 17.02
C ASP A 439 5.57 -16.11 16.35
N GLU A 440 5.58 -16.00 15.02
CA GLU A 440 6.04 -14.81 14.28
C GLU A 440 4.92 -13.74 14.14
N MET A 441 3.98 -13.69 15.09
CA MET A 441 2.74 -12.91 15.04
C MET A 441 2.88 -11.39 15.29
N GLU A 442 4.07 -10.87 15.62
CA GLU A 442 4.21 -9.46 16.04
C GLU A 442 3.93 -8.43 14.93
N ASP A 443 3.95 -8.83 13.65
CA ASP A 443 3.70 -7.92 12.51
C ASP A 443 2.28 -8.03 11.90
N ARG A 444 1.37 -8.89 12.40
CA ARG A 444 0.02 -9.11 11.82
C ARG A 444 -1.05 -8.07 12.18
N ASN A 445 -0.71 -7.01 12.92
CA ASN A 445 -1.72 -6.24 13.66
C ASN A 445 -2.62 -5.27 12.87
N THR A 446 -2.40 -4.98 11.58
CA THR A 446 -3.21 -3.96 10.88
C THR A 446 -4.05 -4.49 9.71
N SER A 447 -3.55 -5.42 8.89
CA SER A 447 -4.31 -5.90 7.72
C SER A 447 -5.57 -6.67 8.12
N ASP A 448 -5.55 -7.31 9.29
CA ASP A 448 -6.63 -8.18 9.74
C ASP A 448 -7.85 -7.37 10.23
N LEU A 449 -7.65 -6.12 10.63
CA LEU A 449 -8.73 -5.23 11.04
C LEU A 449 -9.44 -4.60 9.84
N ASP A 450 -8.70 -4.32 8.76
CA ASP A 450 -9.24 -3.60 7.61
C ASP A 450 -10.44 -4.33 7.00
N TRP A 451 -10.30 -5.62 6.66
CA TRP A 451 -11.42 -6.37 6.06
C TRP A 451 -12.60 -6.56 7.04
N MET A 452 -12.34 -6.62 8.36
CA MET A 452 -13.42 -6.68 9.36
C MET A 452 -14.20 -5.37 9.39
N VAL A 453 -13.50 -4.22 9.38
CA VAL A 453 -14.10 -2.90 9.27
C VAL A 453 -14.96 -2.81 8.01
N TRP A 454 -14.40 -3.20 6.86
CA TRP A 454 -15.15 -3.25 5.59
C TRP A 454 -16.39 -4.16 5.67
N HIS A 455 -16.29 -5.31 6.33
CA HIS A 455 -17.44 -6.19 6.49
C HIS A 455 -18.53 -5.56 7.37
N ILE A 456 -18.15 -4.87 8.45
CA ILE A 456 -19.09 -4.15 9.31
C ILE A 456 -19.80 -3.04 8.52
N GLU A 457 -19.06 -2.22 7.78
CA GLU A 457 -19.62 -1.15 6.94
C GLU A 457 -20.61 -1.71 5.91
N HIS A 458 -20.26 -2.81 5.27
CA HIS A 458 -21.13 -3.51 4.33
C HIS A 458 -22.43 -3.99 4.97
N LEU A 459 -22.33 -4.64 6.14
CA LEU A 459 -23.51 -5.11 6.88
C LEU A 459 -24.38 -3.94 7.35
N SER A 460 -23.78 -2.85 7.84
CA SER A 460 -24.49 -1.62 8.22
C SER A 460 -25.21 -0.96 7.05
N ALA A 461 -24.57 -0.91 5.87
CA ALA A 461 -25.21 -0.46 4.65
C ALA A 461 -26.44 -1.33 4.32
N PHE A 462 -26.29 -2.66 4.38
CA PHE A 462 -27.41 -3.59 4.16
C PHE A 462 -28.55 -3.40 5.17
N VAL A 463 -28.24 -3.16 6.45
CA VAL A 463 -29.22 -2.85 7.51
C VAL A 463 -30.02 -1.59 7.18
N SER A 464 -29.36 -0.53 6.72
CA SER A 464 -30.02 0.72 6.32
C SER A 464 -31.02 0.52 5.17
N ILE A 465 -30.68 -0.36 4.23
CA ILE A 465 -31.56 -0.69 3.08
C ILE A 465 -32.67 -1.62 3.50
N ALA A 466 -32.38 -2.57 4.38
CA ALA A 466 -33.40 -3.39 5.00
C ALA A 466 -34.43 -2.52 5.73
N ALA A 467 -34.00 -1.49 6.46
CA ALA A 467 -34.90 -0.51 7.06
C ALA A 467 -35.76 0.21 6.01
N ARG A 468 -35.22 0.55 4.83
CA ARG A 468 -35.98 1.11 3.71
C ARG A 468 -36.99 0.10 3.13
N GLY A 469 -36.56 -1.13 2.85
CA GLY A 469 -37.42 -2.22 2.38
C GLY A 469 -38.54 -2.52 3.38
N VAL A 470 -38.26 -2.44 4.69
CA VAL A 470 -39.28 -2.56 5.74
C VAL A 470 -40.34 -1.47 5.62
N ARG A 471 -39.97 -0.23 5.30
CA ARG A 471 -40.92 0.88 5.12
C ARG A 471 -41.72 0.77 3.83
N GLU A 472 -41.04 0.49 2.72
CA GLU A 472 -41.58 0.67 1.37
C GLU A 472 -42.14 -0.62 0.74
N ALA A 473 -41.67 -1.81 1.14
CA ALA A 473 -42.11 -3.06 0.53
C ALA A 473 -43.58 -3.37 0.87
N PRO A 474 -44.39 -3.76 -0.13
CA PRO A 474 -45.80 -4.11 0.07
C PRO A 474 -45.98 -5.51 0.66
N GLY A 475 -47.18 -5.79 1.17
CA GLY A 475 -47.61 -7.14 1.53
C GLY A 475 -46.78 -7.78 2.65
N ALA A 476 -46.31 -9.01 2.43
CA ALA A 476 -45.50 -9.76 3.40
C ALA A 476 -43.98 -9.63 3.16
N GLU A 477 -43.55 -8.98 2.07
CA GLU A 477 -42.13 -8.91 1.68
C GLU A 477 -41.30 -8.12 2.68
N TRP A 478 -41.89 -7.12 3.34
CA TRP A 478 -41.21 -6.35 4.38
C TRP A 478 -40.78 -7.20 5.58
N LEU A 479 -41.45 -8.34 5.85
CA LEU A 479 -41.03 -9.25 6.91
C LEU A 479 -39.69 -9.90 6.55
N GLU A 480 -39.50 -10.33 5.31
CA GLU A 480 -38.23 -10.93 4.88
C GLU A 480 -37.10 -9.89 4.89
N TRP A 481 -37.38 -8.64 4.49
CA TRP A 481 -36.45 -7.52 4.67
C TRP A 481 -36.06 -7.33 6.13
N LEU A 482 -37.03 -7.33 7.04
CA LEU A 482 -36.77 -7.21 8.47
C LEU A 482 -35.90 -8.36 8.98
N ARG A 483 -36.22 -9.61 8.59
CA ARG A 483 -35.45 -10.79 8.97
C ARG A 483 -33.99 -10.67 8.54
N CYS A 484 -33.74 -10.37 7.26
CA CYS A 484 -32.39 -10.23 6.75
C CYS A 484 -31.64 -9.06 7.39
N GLY A 485 -32.32 -7.92 7.63
CA GLY A 485 -31.74 -6.78 8.32
C GLY A 485 -31.31 -7.09 9.75
N ILE A 486 -32.11 -7.84 10.51
CA ILE A 486 -31.76 -8.24 11.89
C ILE A 486 -30.52 -9.15 11.91
N LEU A 487 -30.49 -10.14 11.02
CA LEU A 487 -29.34 -11.06 10.94
C LEU A 487 -28.05 -10.32 10.59
N ALA A 488 -28.11 -9.38 9.64
CA ALA A 488 -26.98 -8.56 9.27
C ALA A 488 -26.53 -7.63 10.40
N PHE A 489 -27.48 -7.02 11.11
CA PHE A 489 -27.19 -6.19 12.27
C PHE A 489 -26.52 -6.98 13.40
N GLN A 490 -27.04 -8.17 13.73
CA GLN A 490 -26.45 -9.02 14.77
C GLN A 490 -24.99 -9.37 14.45
N GLU A 491 -24.71 -9.69 13.19
CA GLU A 491 -23.34 -9.99 12.74
C GLU A 491 -22.44 -8.74 12.76
N ALA A 492 -22.95 -7.58 12.33
CA ALA A 492 -22.21 -6.32 12.40
C ALA A 492 -21.83 -5.96 13.84
N VAL A 493 -22.75 -6.17 14.79
CA VAL A 493 -22.48 -5.95 16.22
C VAL A 493 -21.39 -6.89 16.71
N ARG A 494 -21.46 -8.19 16.37
CA ARG A 494 -20.46 -9.18 16.76
C ARG A 494 -19.06 -8.78 16.28
N LEU A 495 -18.95 -8.38 15.01
CA LEU A 495 -17.69 -7.95 14.40
C LEU A 495 -17.20 -6.63 15.01
N ALA A 496 -18.09 -5.64 15.22
CA ALA A 496 -17.70 -4.37 15.82
C ALA A 496 -17.12 -4.52 17.23
N PHE A 497 -17.66 -5.43 18.05
CA PHE A 497 -17.05 -5.78 19.33
C PHE A 497 -15.66 -6.41 19.14
N ALA A 498 -15.52 -7.38 18.24
CA ALA A 498 -14.25 -8.03 17.98
C ALA A 498 -13.17 -7.05 17.50
N VAL A 499 -13.52 -6.13 16.59
CA VAL A 499 -12.60 -5.10 16.09
C VAL A 499 -12.15 -4.15 17.21
N VAL A 500 -13.07 -3.70 18.07
CA VAL A 500 -12.72 -2.83 19.21
C VAL A 500 -11.79 -3.54 20.21
N ASP A 501 -12.02 -4.83 20.44
CA ASP A 501 -11.19 -5.66 21.33
C ASP A 501 -9.79 -5.90 20.73
N LEU A 502 -9.70 -6.17 19.41
CA LEU A 502 -8.44 -6.42 18.69
C LEU A 502 -7.60 -5.15 18.50
N ALA A 503 -8.21 -4.00 18.24
CA ALA A 503 -7.52 -2.73 17.97
C ALA A 503 -6.93 -2.05 19.24
N ASN A 504 -6.70 -2.81 20.32
CA ASN A 504 -6.14 -2.32 21.58
C ASN A 504 -6.87 -1.09 22.17
N SER A 505 -8.19 -0.98 22.00
CA SER A 505 -9.10 0.01 22.60
C SER A 505 -8.76 1.50 22.44
N ALA A 506 -7.62 1.88 21.85
CA ALA A 506 -7.17 3.27 21.79
C ALA A 506 -7.74 3.99 20.56
N ASP A 507 -7.91 3.28 19.45
CA ASP A 507 -8.33 3.87 18.18
C ASP A 507 -9.80 4.28 18.21
N TRP A 508 -10.04 5.54 17.86
CA TRP A 508 -11.37 6.14 17.88
C TRP A 508 -12.25 5.65 16.74
N GLN A 509 -11.66 5.27 15.60
CA GLN A 509 -12.36 4.84 14.38
C GLN A 509 -13.23 3.62 14.65
N HIS A 510 -12.69 2.59 15.28
CA HIS A 510 -13.41 1.36 15.61
C HIS A 510 -14.56 1.59 16.61
N LYS A 511 -14.40 2.55 17.53
CA LYS A 511 -15.47 2.94 18.47
C LYS A 511 -16.56 3.76 17.78
N ALA A 512 -16.20 4.62 16.84
CA ALA A 512 -17.15 5.37 16.04
C ALA A 512 -17.97 4.42 15.16
N LEU A 513 -17.29 3.50 14.47
CA LEU A 513 -17.91 2.44 13.68
C LEU A 513 -18.89 1.59 14.51
N GLN A 514 -18.52 1.23 15.74
CA GLN A 514 -19.43 0.54 16.66
C GLN A 514 -20.68 1.39 16.96
N GLY A 515 -20.53 2.70 17.13
CA GLY A 515 -21.66 3.63 17.28
C GLY A 515 -22.57 3.64 16.04
N ASP A 516 -21.98 3.65 14.85
CA ASP A 516 -22.70 3.62 13.56
C ASP A 516 -23.51 2.34 13.40
N VAL A 517 -22.96 1.18 13.77
CA VAL A 517 -23.68 -0.09 13.79
C VAL A 517 -24.93 0.00 14.67
N PHE A 518 -24.81 0.51 15.89
CA PHE A 518 -25.96 0.66 16.80
C PHE A 518 -26.99 1.68 16.27
N ALA A 519 -26.55 2.77 15.65
CA ALA A 519 -27.42 3.73 14.99
C ALA A 519 -28.21 3.08 13.83
N SER A 520 -27.56 2.27 12.99
CA SER A 520 -28.22 1.49 11.93
C SER A 520 -29.27 0.53 12.50
N GLY A 521 -28.97 -0.16 13.60
CA GLY A 521 -29.92 -1.00 14.31
C GLY A 521 -31.15 -0.22 14.82
N TYR A 522 -30.92 0.98 15.38
CA TYR A 522 -32.00 1.87 15.81
C TYR A 522 -32.91 2.27 14.64
N HIS A 523 -32.33 2.61 13.47
CA HIS A 523 -33.10 2.93 12.27
C HIS A 523 -33.92 1.74 11.76
N LEU A 524 -33.38 0.53 11.84
CA LEU A 524 -34.11 -0.69 11.50
C LEU A 524 -35.32 -0.88 12.41
N LEU A 525 -35.17 -0.76 13.73
CA LEU A 525 -36.30 -0.86 14.67
C LEU A 525 -37.35 0.22 14.43
N CYS A 526 -36.92 1.47 14.20
CA CYS A 526 -37.83 2.57 13.87
C CYS A 526 -38.66 2.28 12.61
N ALA A 527 -38.08 1.61 11.62
CA ALA A 527 -38.78 1.24 10.39
C ALA A 527 -39.91 0.22 10.61
N VAL A 528 -39.78 -0.66 11.61
CA VAL A 528 -40.77 -1.69 11.94
C VAL A 528 -41.99 -1.12 12.65
N ARG A 529 -41.83 -0.03 13.40
CA ARG A 529 -42.85 0.48 14.32
C ARG A 529 -44.22 0.76 13.68
N PRO A 530 -44.34 1.36 12.48
CA PRO A 530 -45.64 1.51 11.80
C PRO A 530 -46.34 0.17 11.51
N LYS A 531 -45.61 -0.95 11.51
CA LYS A 531 -46.06 -2.30 11.20
C LYS A 531 -46.12 -3.22 12.43
N HIS A 532 -45.96 -2.70 13.64
CA HIS A 532 -45.89 -3.51 14.87
C HIS A 532 -47.12 -4.42 15.09
N GLN A 533 -48.32 -3.99 14.67
CA GLN A 533 -49.53 -4.82 14.74
C GLN A 533 -49.44 -6.06 13.84
N LEU A 534 -48.81 -5.92 12.66
CA LEU A 534 -48.61 -7.01 11.71
C LEU A 534 -47.48 -7.95 12.14
N LEU A 535 -46.53 -7.47 12.97
CA LEU A 535 -45.47 -8.31 13.52
C LEU A 535 -46.02 -9.44 14.41
N ALA A 536 -47.17 -9.22 15.05
CA ALA A 536 -47.87 -10.26 15.81
C ALA A 536 -48.37 -11.43 14.92
N GLU A 537 -48.53 -11.18 13.62
CA GLU A 537 -48.93 -12.17 12.61
C GLU A 537 -47.73 -12.92 12.01
N ALA A 538 -46.49 -12.51 12.32
CA ALA A 538 -45.30 -13.18 11.83
C ALA A 538 -45.19 -14.63 12.36
N PRO A 539 -44.57 -15.56 11.60
CA PRO A 539 -44.36 -16.93 12.03
C PRO A 539 -43.68 -17.01 13.41
N GLU A 540 -44.14 -17.90 14.28
CA GLU A 540 -43.60 -18.06 15.65
C GLU A 540 -42.12 -18.45 15.65
N THR A 541 -41.68 -19.20 14.63
CA THR A 541 -40.27 -19.56 14.39
C THR A 541 -39.38 -18.34 14.17
N TRP A 542 -39.94 -17.24 13.67
CA TRP A 542 -39.20 -15.99 13.48
C TRP A 542 -39.17 -15.17 14.76
N ARG A 543 -40.33 -15.05 15.41
CA ARG A 543 -40.47 -14.30 16.66
C ARG A 543 -39.50 -14.85 17.70
N SER A 544 -39.51 -16.16 17.94
CA SER A 544 -38.64 -16.80 18.95
C SER A 544 -37.13 -16.69 18.70
N GLY A 545 -36.68 -16.41 17.47
CA GLY A 545 -35.25 -16.33 17.12
C GLY A 545 -34.71 -14.92 16.91
N LEU A 546 -35.56 -13.93 16.62
CA LEU A 546 -35.14 -12.59 16.21
C LEU A 546 -35.63 -11.49 17.18
N PHE A 547 -36.73 -11.74 17.87
CA PHE A 547 -37.37 -10.77 18.75
C PHE A 547 -37.63 -11.36 20.14
N GLY A 548 -37.33 -10.57 21.16
CA GLY A 548 -37.89 -10.80 22.49
C GLY A 548 -39.31 -10.24 22.59
N SER A 549 -39.73 -9.95 23.83
CA SER A 549 -41.08 -9.47 24.14
C SER A 549 -41.36 -8.00 23.76
N GLN A 550 -40.31 -7.21 23.56
CA GLN A 550 -40.22 -5.75 23.47
C GLN A 550 -39.08 -5.27 22.54
N GLY A 551 -38.15 -6.12 22.12
CA GLY A 551 -36.94 -5.72 21.40
C GLY A 551 -36.30 -6.80 20.53
N MET A 552 -35.21 -6.44 19.86
CA MET A 552 -34.42 -7.34 19.01
C MET A 552 -33.42 -8.12 19.87
N LEU A 553 -33.20 -9.39 19.55
CA LEU A 553 -32.18 -10.18 20.22
C LEU A 553 -30.79 -9.79 19.68
N MET A 554 -29.88 -9.41 20.56
CA MET A 554 -28.47 -9.16 20.24
C MET A 554 -27.56 -10.26 20.78
N PRO A 555 -26.43 -10.54 20.11
CA PRO A 555 -25.38 -11.34 20.72
C PRO A 555 -24.93 -10.66 22.03
N SER A 556 -24.75 -11.44 23.09
CA SER A 556 -24.14 -10.87 24.31
C SER A 556 -22.75 -10.31 23.95
N PRO A 557 -22.39 -9.11 24.42
CA PRO A 557 -21.05 -8.60 24.22
C PRO A 557 -20.03 -9.61 24.79
N PRO A 558 -18.88 -9.81 24.12
CA PRO A 558 -17.81 -10.59 24.70
C PRO A 558 -17.46 -9.98 26.06
N ILE A 559 -17.49 -10.81 27.11
CA ILE A 559 -17.17 -10.37 28.47
C ILE A 559 -15.66 -10.09 28.50
N SER A 560 -15.29 -8.83 28.31
CA SER A 560 -13.91 -8.37 28.35
C SER A 560 -13.43 -8.35 29.81
N GLY A 561 -12.78 -9.43 30.24
CA GLY A 561 -12.11 -9.49 31.55
C GLY A 561 -11.95 -10.91 32.13
N GLU A 562 -10.70 -11.35 32.22
CA GLU A 562 -10.15 -12.41 33.08
C GLU A 562 -11.05 -13.61 33.45
N SER A 563 -10.76 -14.76 32.82
CA SER A 563 -11.03 -16.09 33.40
C SER A 563 -12.47 -16.37 33.85
N ALA A 564 -13.47 -15.80 33.19
CA ALA A 564 -14.84 -16.29 33.36
C ALA A 564 -14.88 -17.75 32.86
N PRO A 565 -15.29 -18.72 33.69
CA PRO A 565 -15.34 -20.13 33.29
C PRO A 565 -16.22 -20.24 32.05
N ALA A 566 -15.73 -20.94 31.02
CA ALA A 566 -16.39 -21.12 29.71
C ALA A 566 -17.89 -21.31 29.88
N GLN A 567 -18.65 -20.21 29.78
CA GLN A 567 -20.09 -20.27 29.92
C GLN A 567 -20.62 -20.90 28.64
N THR A 568 -21.42 -21.94 28.81
CA THR A 568 -22.17 -22.62 27.76
C THR A 568 -23.10 -21.62 27.10
N HIS A 569 -22.70 -21.11 25.92
CA HIS A 569 -23.43 -20.24 25.00
C HIS A 569 -24.04 -18.96 25.62
N PRO A 570 -23.50 -17.75 25.30
CA PRO A 570 -24.12 -16.51 25.74
C PRO A 570 -25.59 -16.47 25.29
N GLN A 571 -26.51 -16.26 26.25
CA GLN A 571 -27.91 -16.07 25.88
C GLN A 571 -28.07 -14.75 25.13
N PRO A 572 -28.87 -14.70 24.05
CA PRO A 572 -29.14 -13.45 23.38
C PRO A 572 -29.81 -12.47 24.33
N VAL A 573 -29.36 -11.21 24.32
CA VAL A 573 -29.92 -10.14 25.14
C VAL A 573 -30.96 -9.41 24.32
N GLU A 574 -32.13 -9.20 24.90
CA GLU A 574 -33.16 -8.38 24.27
C GLU A 574 -32.82 -6.89 24.37
N VAL A 575 -32.83 -6.18 23.24
CA VAL A 575 -32.40 -4.78 23.11
C VAL A 575 -33.51 -3.93 22.51
N THR A 576 -33.85 -2.83 23.19
CA THR A 576 -34.90 -1.88 22.78
C THR A 576 -34.34 -0.72 21.94
N GLU A 577 -35.23 0.10 21.35
CA GLU A 577 -34.83 1.34 20.66
C GLU A 577 -33.98 2.25 21.57
N ALA A 578 -34.37 2.39 22.85
CA ALA A 578 -33.66 3.22 23.81
C ALA A 578 -32.28 2.65 24.18
N ASP A 579 -32.15 1.33 24.23
CA ASP A 579 -30.86 0.68 24.49
C ASP A 579 -29.88 0.90 23.34
N LEU A 580 -30.33 0.78 22.09
CA LEU A 580 -29.48 1.02 20.92
C LEU A 580 -28.99 2.47 20.85
N VAL A 581 -29.86 3.43 21.15
CA VAL A 581 -29.48 4.85 21.23
C VAL A 581 -28.43 5.07 22.30
N ARG A 582 -28.65 4.55 23.52
CA ARG A 582 -27.70 4.65 24.62
C ARG A 582 -26.35 4.02 24.25
N LEU A 583 -26.35 2.84 23.64
CA LEU A 583 -25.13 2.14 23.22
C LEU A 583 -24.39 2.92 22.12
N ALA A 584 -25.10 3.51 21.17
CA ALA A 584 -24.51 4.37 20.14
C ALA A 584 -23.88 5.62 20.76
N GLU A 585 -24.60 6.35 21.62
CA GLU A 585 -24.10 7.53 22.33
C GLU A 585 -22.88 7.21 23.20
N GLU A 586 -22.87 6.07 23.89
CA GLU A 586 -21.72 5.59 24.67
C GLU A 586 -20.52 5.29 23.77
N ALA A 587 -20.73 4.60 22.66
CA ALA A 587 -19.67 4.27 21.70
C ALA A 587 -19.04 5.53 21.09
N TYR A 588 -19.86 6.48 20.63
CA TYR A 588 -19.38 7.77 20.14
C TYR A 588 -18.72 8.62 21.22
N GLY A 589 -19.24 8.61 22.45
CA GLY A 589 -18.61 9.28 23.58
C GLY A 589 -17.21 8.75 23.86
N ARG A 590 -17.01 7.42 23.77
CA ARG A 590 -15.67 6.80 23.85
C ARG A 590 -14.78 7.15 22.67
N ALA A 591 -15.32 7.29 21.46
CA ALA A 591 -14.57 7.73 20.29
C ALA A 591 -14.10 9.19 20.45
N LEU A 592 -14.98 10.11 20.85
CA LEU A 592 -14.64 11.52 21.12
C LEU A 592 -13.64 11.71 22.26
N ALA A 593 -13.58 10.78 23.20
CA ALA A 593 -12.62 10.79 24.31
C ALA A 593 -11.24 10.22 23.95
N ALA A 594 -11.12 9.51 22.82
CA ALA A 594 -9.87 8.88 22.42
C ALA A 594 -8.85 9.89 21.84
N PRO A 595 -7.55 9.65 22.03
CA PRO A 595 -6.51 10.52 21.49
C PRO A 595 -6.49 10.50 19.96
N GLY A 596 -6.22 11.64 19.34
CA GLY A 596 -6.14 11.75 17.88
C GLY A 596 -7.48 11.66 17.13
N VAL A 597 -8.61 11.71 17.85
CA VAL A 597 -9.95 11.64 17.25
C VAL A 597 -10.19 12.72 16.19
N ASP A 598 -10.73 12.29 15.04
CA ASP A 598 -11.36 13.20 14.10
C ASP A 598 -12.74 13.61 14.62
N LYS A 599 -12.79 14.81 15.21
CA LYS A 599 -14.03 15.38 15.76
C LYS A 599 -15.01 15.81 14.67
N GLY A 600 -14.54 15.96 13.43
CA GLY A 600 -15.32 16.19 12.23
C GLY A 600 -16.26 15.02 12.00
N GLU A 601 -15.66 13.88 11.70
CA GLU A 601 -16.33 12.63 11.37
C GLU A 601 -17.26 12.13 12.49
N VAL A 602 -16.74 11.93 13.71
CA VAL A 602 -17.56 11.44 14.83
C VAL A 602 -18.71 12.41 15.17
N GLY A 603 -18.48 13.72 15.00
CA GLY A 603 -19.49 14.76 15.19
C GLY A 603 -20.63 14.68 14.18
N LEU A 604 -20.36 14.30 12.94
CA LEU A 604 -21.37 14.06 11.90
C LEU A 604 -22.26 12.88 12.28
N SER A 605 -21.67 11.71 12.57
CA SER A 605 -22.44 10.50 12.92
C SER A 605 -23.32 10.72 14.15
N CYS A 606 -22.78 11.34 15.20
CA CYS A 606 -23.56 11.73 16.39
C CYS A 606 -24.71 12.69 16.05
N GLY A 607 -24.43 13.66 15.17
CA GLY A 607 -25.38 14.66 14.72
C GLY A 607 -26.55 14.06 13.97
N GLU A 608 -26.29 13.10 13.08
CA GLU A 608 -27.28 12.38 12.28
C GLU A 608 -28.19 11.49 13.16
N LEU A 609 -27.60 10.78 14.13
CA LEU A 609 -28.38 10.04 15.13
C LEU A 609 -29.32 10.99 15.90
N GLY A 610 -28.81 12.14 16.34
CA GLY A 610 -29.60 13.17 17.03
C GLY A 610 -30.75 13.72 16.18
N LEU A 611 -30.51 13.98 14.89
CA LEU A 611 -31.55 14.41 13.94
C LEU A 611 -32.64 13.34 13.80
N SER A 612 -32.24 12.08 13.71
CA SER A 612 -33.17 10.96 13.61
C SER A 612 -34.02 10.77 14.87
N LEU A 613 -33.44 10.98 16.05
CA LEU A 613 -34.17 11.02 17.32
C LEU A 613 -35.17 12.19 17.37
N ALA A 614 -34.79 13.36 16.88
CA ALA A 614 -35.68 14.51 16.81
C ALA A 614 -36.86 14.29 15.86
N ARG A 615 -36.61 13.76 14.65
CA ARG A 615 -37.65 13.37 13.70
C ARG A 615 -38.59 12.34 14.31
N ARG A 616 -38.06 11.38 15.06
CA ARG A 616 -38.84 10.37 15.78
C ARG A 616 -39.73 10.99 16.85
N ALA A 617 -39.18 11.84 17.70
CA ALA A 617 -39.93 12.53 18.75
C ALA A 617 -41.09 13.34 18.14
N LEU A 618 -40.84 14.07 17.05
CA LEU A 618 -41.89 14.80 16.31
C LEU A 618 -42.99 13.86 15.78
N ALA A 619 -42.62 12.73 15.16
CA ALA A 619 -43.58 11.76 14.65
C ALA A 619 -44.44 11.12 15.77
N ASP A 620 -43.90 11.02 16.98
CA ASP A 620 -44.59 10.53 18.18
C ASP A 620 -45.36 11.62 18.94
N GLY A 621 -45.33 12.88 18.49
CA GLY A 621 -45.93 14.02 19.19
C GLY A 621 -45.22 14.35 20.52
N GLN A 622 -43.96 13.94 20.67
CA GLN A 622 -43.09 14.25 21.80
C GLN A 622 -42.26 15.51 21.51
N ASP A 623 -41.71 16.12 22.56
CA ASP A 623 -40.84 17.29 22.44
C ASP A 623 -39.47 16.91 21.86
N PRO A 624 -39.09 17.38 20.65
CA PRO A 624 -37.80 17.07 20.04
C PRO A 624 -36.64 17.90 20.59
N THR A 625 -36.89 18.86 21.49
CA THR A 625 -35.91 19.88 21.90
C THR A 625 -34.58 19.30 22.39
N SER A 626 -34.62 18.25 23.22
CA SER A 626 -33.39 17.62 23.73
C SER A 626 -32.56 16.97 22.62
N ALA A 627 -33.22 16.23 21.72
CA ALA A 627 -32.55 15.58 20.59
C ALA A 627 -31.98 16.61 19.59
N LEU A 628 -32.73 17.67 19.29
CA LEU A 628 -32.27 18.77 18.44
C LEU A 628 -31.09 19.52 19.04
N GLN A 629 -31.06 19.73 20.35
CA GLN A 629 -29.94 20.35 21.04
C GLN A 629 -28.69 19.46 21.01
N GLY A 630 -28.86 18.15 21.23
CA GLY A 630 -27.78 17.17 21.08
C GLY A 630 -27.22 17.16 19.66
N ALA A 631 -28.09 17.01 18.65
CA ALA A 631 -27.74 17.04 17.24
C ALA A 631 -26.97 18.32 16.87
N ALA A 632 -27.51 19.48 17.23
CA ALA A 632 -26.87 20.77 16.94
C ALA A 632 -25.49 20.90 17.59
N THR A 633 -25.32 20.38 18.81
CA THR A 633 -24.01 20.41 19.51
C THR A 633 -22.97 19.58 18.77
N SER A 634 -23.32 18.34 18.38
CA SER A 634 -22.43 17.45 17.63
C SER A 634 -22.11 17.97 16.23
N LEU A 635 -23.10 18.50 15.51
CA LEU A 635 -22.89 19.07 14.19
C LEU A 635 -22.07 20.37 14.22
N GLN A 636 -22.21 21.19 15.27
CA GLN A 636 -21.32 22.35 15.47
C GLN A 636 -19.87 21.94 15.73
N LEU A 637 -19.66 20.80 16.40
CA LEU A 637 -18.33 20.23 16.56
C LEU A 637 -17.75 19.84 15.18
N ALA A 638 -18.54 19.14 14.36
CA ALA A 638 -18.15 18.75 13.01
C ALA A 638 -17.85 19.96 12.11
N ALA A 639 -18.74 20.96 12.10
CA ALA A 639 -18.58 22.20 11.35
C ALA A 639 -17.32 23.01 11.76
N ARG A 640 -16.81 22.80 12.97
CA ARG A 640 -15.60 23.46 13.47
C ARG A 640 -14.33 22.70 13.08
N PHE A 641 -14.32 21.39 13.26
CA PHE A 641 -13.09 20.59 13.20
C PHE A 641 -12.92 19.78 11.91
N GLY A 642 -14.00 19.49 11.18
CA GLY A 642 -13.95 18.60 10.04
C GLY A 642 -13.23 19.15 8.79
N THR A 643 -13.07 18.27 7.82
CA THR A 643 -12.65 18.60 6.46
C THR A 643 -13.63 19.57 5.79
N ARG A 644 -13.26 20.14 4.64
CA ARG A 644 -14.13 21.10 3.94
C ARG A 644 -15.49 20.48 3.58
N GLU A 645 -15.48 19.21 3.19
CA GLU A 645 -16.67 18.44 2.84
C GLU A 645 -17.50 18.12 4.09
N GLU A 646 -16.88 17.57 5.13
CA GLU A 646 -17.57 17.31 6.41
C GLU A 646 -18.21 18.57 6.99
N LYS A 647 -17.54 19.72 6.88
CA LYS A 647 -18.10 21.01 7.30
C LYS A 647 -19.32 21.40 6.48
N ALA A 648 -19.31 21.18 5.17
CA ALA A 648 -20.46 21.44 4.32
C ALA A 648 -21.65 20.56 4.75
N THR A 649 -21.43 19.26 4.90
CA THR A 649 -22.43 18.30 5.39
C THR A 649 -22.94 18.66 6.78
N ALA A 650 -22.06 19.06 7.70
CA ALA A 650 -22.44 19.50 9.04
C ALA A 650 -23.34 20.74 9.02
N TRP A 651 -23.04 21.72 8.16
CA TRP A 651 -23.86 22.91 7.99
C TRP A 651 -25.22 22.61 7.33
N TYR A 652 -25.25 21.66 6.39
CA TYR A 652 -26.50 21.16 5.82
C TYR A 652 -27.38 20.52 6.90
N ASN A 653 -26.83 19.60 7.68
CA ASN A 653 -27.54 18.94 8.77
C ASN A 653 -27.96 19.92 9.88
N LEU A 654 -27.17 20.97 10.15
CA LEU A 654 -27.58 22.07 11.05
C LEU A 654 -28.77 22.85 10.49
N ALA A 655 -28.88 22.98 9.17
CA ALA A 655 -30.04 23.57 8.54
C ALA A 655 -31.29 22.72 8.78
N CYS A 656 -31.19 21.39 8.64
CA CYS A 656 -32.28 20.46 8.95
C CYS A 656 -32.67 20.55 10.44
N ALA A 657 -31.70 20.55 11.36
CA ALA A 657 -31.95 20.69 12.79
C ALA A 657 -32.68 22.01 13.12
N ALA A 658 -32.25 23.11 12.51
CA ALA A 658 -32.89 24.42 12.70
C ALA A 658 -34.29 24.48 12.09
N ALA A 659 -34.53 23.81 10.96
CA ALA A 659 -35.85 23.72 10.33
C ALA A 659 -36.83 22.92 11.20
N LEU A 660 -36.40 21.75 11.71
CA LEU A 660 -37.16 20.94 12.67
C LEU A 660 -37.45 21.68 13.99
N ALA A 661 -36.57 22.60 14.39
CA ALA A 661 -36.77 23.47 15.55
C ALA A 661 -37.66 24.69 15.28
N GLU A 662 -38.29 24.80 14.11
CA GLU A 662 -39.10 25.94 13.66
C GLU A 662 -38.31 27.27 13.64
N ARG A 663 -37.01 27.22 13.30
CA ARG A 663 -36.12 28.39 13.20
C ARG A 663 -35.67 28.65 11.76
N PRO A 664 -36.55 29.08 10.85
CA PRO A 664 -36.26 29.20 9.42
C PRO A 664 -35.12 30.18 9.10
N SER A 665 -34.96 31.24 9.89
CA SER A 665 -33.82 32.17 9.73
C SER A 665 -32.48 31.49 9.98
N LYS A 666 -32.40 30.63 10.99
CA LYS A 666 -31.19 29.84 11.31
C LYS A 666 -30.95 28.72 10.33
N ALA A 667 -32.00 28.05 9.87
CA ALA A 667 -31.89 27.06 8.80
C ALA A 667 -31.32 27.68 7.51
N SER A 668 -31.81 28.87 7.13
CA SER A 668 -31.30 29.57 5.95
C SER A 668 -29.85 30.06 6.12
N GLU A 669 -29.46 30.49 7.33
CA GLU A 669 -28.09 30.88 7.66
C GLU A 669 -27.13 29.69 7.53
N ALA A 670 -27.50 28.53 8.11
CA ALA A 670 -26.72 27.31 8.06
C ALA A 670 -26.58 26.77 6.63
N LEU A 671 -27.67 26.71 5.86
CA LEU A 671 -27.63 26.24 4.47
C LEU A 671 -26.81 27.18 3.57
N ARG A 672 -26.80 28.49 3.84
CA ARG A 672 -25.86 29.40 3.17
C ARG A 672 -24.40 29.06 3.49
N ALA A 673 -24.07 28.83 4.76
CA ALA A 673 -22.72 28.46 5.17
C ALA A 673 -22.25 27.15 4.49
N CYS A 674 -23.16 26.17 4.33
CA CYS A 674 -22.92 24.97 3.53
C CYS A 674 -22.53 25.33 2.09
N LEU A 675 -23.36 26.11 1.37
CA LEU A 675 -23.12 26.45 -0.03
C LEU A 675 -21.86 27.30 -0.27
N GLU A 676 -21.40 28.05 0.73
CA GLU A 676 -20.13 28.78 0.69
C GLU A 676 -18.93 27.82 0.69
N LEU A 677 -19.04 26.67 1.36
CA LEU A 677 -18.01 25.63 1.39
C LEU A 677 -18.03 24.76 0.13
N VAL A 678 -19.19 24.51 -0.46
CA VAL A 678 -19.35 23.68 -1.66
C VAL A 678 -18.80 24.38 -2.92
N SER A 679 -18.21 23.60 -3.84
CA SER A 679 -17.73 24.11 -5.13
C SER A 679 -18.87 24.73 -5.95
N PRO A 680 -18.62 25.78 -6.76
CA PRO A 680 -19.67 26.37 -7.60
C PRO A 680 -20.38 25.36 -8.52
N ALA A 681 -19.68 24.32 -8.98
CA ALA A 681 -20.24 23.27 -9.83
C ALA A 681 -21.26 22.40 -9.07
N SER A 682 -20.94 22.00 -7.84
CA SER A 682 -21.77 21.11 -7.02
C SER A 682 -22.94 21.81 -6.32
N ARG A 683 -22.93 23.15 -6.20
CA ARG A 683 -24.02 23.92 -5.54
C ARG A 683 -25.40 23.62 -6.09
N LYS A 684 -25.52 23.34 -7.39
CA LYS A 684 -26.81 23.01 -8.01
C LYS A 684 -27.38 21.71 -7.46
N ASP A 685 -26.53 20.70 -7.27
CA ASP A 685 -26.96 19.39 -6.77
C ASP A 685 -27.37 19.47 -5.30
N TRP A 686 -26.59 20.16 -4.46
CA TRP A 686 -26.93 20.41 -3.06
C TRP A 686 -28.23 21.22 -2.88
N LEU A 687 -28.50 22.17 -3.78
CA LEU A 687 -29.75 22.92 -3.79
C LEU A 687 -30.95 22.07 -4.21
N ARG A 688 -30.75 21.16 -5.19
CA ARG A 688 -31.77 20.18 -5.58
C ARG A 688 -32.09 19.26 -4.41
N GLU A 689 -31.06 18.70 -3.78
CA GLU A 689 -31.21 17.84 -2.60
C GLU A 689 -31.95 18.56 -1.47
N ALA A 690 -31.56 19.80 -1.12
CA ALA A 690 -32.28 20.60 -0.13
C ALA A 690 -33.76 20.89 -0.49
N SER A 691 -34.11 20.88 -1.77
CA SER A 691 -35.49 21.07 -2.23
C SER A 691 -36.34 19.79 -2.13
N GLU A 692 -35.69 18.63 -2.19
CA GLU A 692 -36.29 17.30 -2.09
C GLU A 692 -36.35 16.81 -0.63
N ASP A 693 -35.43 17.31 0.21
CA ASP A 693 -35.36 16.99 1.64
C ASP A 693 -36.64 17.38 2.39
N GLN A 694 -37.16 16.46 3.20
CA GLN A 694 -38.44 16.61 3.87
C GLN A 694 -38.44 17.73 4.93
N ASP A 695 -37.29 17.98 5.56
CA ASP A 695 -37.11 18.99 6.60
C ASP A 695 -36.89 20.38 6.00
N LEU A 696 -36.26 20.45 4.82
CA LEU A 696 -35.89 21.72 4.17
C LEU A 696 -36.86 22.21 3.08
N LYS A 697 -37.72 21.36 2.50
CA LYS A 697 -38.64 21.74 1.41
C LYS A 697 -39.51 22.99 1.70
N HIS A 698 -39.90 23.17 2.96
CA HIS A 698 -40.69 24.33 3.40
C HIS A 698 -39.87 25.63 3.39
N LEU A 699 -38.57 25.51 3.67
CA LEU A 699 -37.62 26.61 3.63
C LEU A 699 -37.41 27.09 2.19
N VAL A 700 -37.18 26.15 1.27
CA VAL A 700 -36.90 26.44 -0.15
C VAL A 700 -38.10 27.13 -0.84
N SER A 701 -39.31 26.85 -0.35
CA SER A 701 -40.55 27.49 -0.82
C SER A 701 -40.79 28.88 -0.22
N SER A 702 -40.02 29.30 0.78
CA SER A 702 -40.25 30.57 1.49
C SER A 702 -39.73 31.78 0.69
N PRO A 703 -40.45 32.93 0.66
CA PRO A 703 -39.95 34.15 0.05
C PRO A 703 -38.61 34.62 0.63
N ASP A 704 -38.34 34.34 1.89
CA ASP A 704 -37.08 34.72 2.55
C ASP A 704 -35.89 34.02 1.90
N TRP A 705 -36.05 32.77 1.46
CA TRP A 705 -35.01 31.97 0.79
C TRP A 705 -34.41 32.67 -0.44
N SER A 706 -35.27 33.31 -1.24
CA SER A 706 -34.85 34.05 -2.44
C SER A 706 -33.92 35.23 -2.12
N ARG A 707 -34.05 35.83 -0.92
CA ARG A 707 -33.19 36.90 -0.45
C ARG A 707 -31.88 36.35 0.11
N THR A 708 -31.93 35.22 0.82
CA THR A 708 -30.78 34.61 1.50
C THR A 708 -29.75 34.08 0.51
N THR A 709 -30.19 33.61 -0.66
CA THR A 709 -29.35 33.04 -1.72
C THR A 709 -28.79 34.07 -2.71
N GLY A 710 -28.91 35.38 -2.44
CA GLY A 710 -28.15 36.40 -3.19
C GLY A 710 -28.41 36.45 -4.71
N GLY A 711 -29.61 36.06 -5.17
CA GLY A 711 -29.98 36.06 -6.58
C GLY A 711 -29.82 34.71 -7.31
N TYR A 712 -29.30 33.66 -6.64
CA TYR A 712 -29.35 32.30 -7.18
C TYR A 712 -30.78 31.74 -7.27
N GLY A 713 -31.79 32.43 -6.71
CA GLY A 713 -33.20 32.05 -6.81
C GLY A 713 -33.75 31.94 -8.24
N HIS A 714 -33.08 32.51 -9.26
CA HIS A 714 -33.44 32.26 -10.66
C HIS A 714 -33.18 30.80 -11.12
N LEU A 715 -32.41 29.99 -10.36
CA LEU A 715 -32.30 28.55 -10.60
C LEU A 715 -33.58 27.78 -10.29
N GLN A 716 -34.54 28.35 -9.55
CA GLN A 716 -35.84 27.71 -9.28
C GLN A 716 -36.71 27.56 -10.55
N VAL A 717 -36.32 28.18 -11.67
CA VAL A 717 -36.96 28.02 -12.99
C VAL A 717 -36.31 26.89 -13.81
N TYR A 718 -35.16 26.36 -13.35
CA TYR A 718 -34.37 25.35 -14.06
C TYR A 718 -34.20 24.02 -13.30
N ILE A 719 -34.67 23.96 -12.05
CA ILE A 719 -34.98 22.73 -11.31
C ILE A 719 -36.48 22.50 -11.51
#